data_AF-A0A165QNE1-F1
#
_entry.id   AF-A0A165QNE1-F1
#
_cell.length_a   1.000
_cell.length_b   1.000
_cell.length_c   1.000
_cell.angle_alpha   90.00
_cell.angle_beta   90.00
_cell.angle_gamma   90.00
#
_symmetry.space_group_name_H-M   'P 1'
#
loop_
_entity.id
_entity.type
_entity.pdbx_description
1 polymer ?
#
loop_
_entity_poly.entity_id
_entity_poly.type
_entity_poly.pdbx_seq_one_letter_code
_entity_poly.pdbx_strand_id
1 'polypeptide(L)'
;MNMPFRLKGRTYVPMWILVFCLVLTQVGWVPEKAQAATNLAAGKPITASSFVDVYRAANANDGNPSSYWESANNAFPQWLRVDLGAVSTINQVGLRLPPAWEKRSQTLSVAGSTDDVNYSTLAASAAYSFDPAGGNAVTISFANAGVRYVKLNFTANTGWPAAQLSELEVYGQTTPPPPGTYEAESAQLSGGAKVNTDHAGYTGTGFVDGYGNQGAATQFTINVSSAGKYNAILRYANAMGGDRTLSLYVNGTKIKQTALPSLANWDTWSTKSENVNLNAGNNTITYKYDPGDSGNVNLDQLQIVEGTGSEPRSAFATIEAESYDSQFGVEIENASEGGLSIGHIDEGDYVVYKNIDFGSGASIFEARAASNTGGGTIEVRLDGLTGTLAGTCVLPGTGGWQTWITKSCGINAISGMHDLYLKFTGGSNLFNLNWIKFSNPTTPIPTRGAKMPYDIYEAEDGVIGGGAAIVGPNRNVGDLAGEASGRKAVTLNTTGSFVQFTTKADTNTLVMRFSIPDAPGGGGINSTLNIYVNGTYTKTIDLTSKYMWLYGSETSPDNSPGAGAPRHIYDEANMMFDQTIPKGSTIKLQKDPANTTTYAIDFVSLEQVSPIANPDPAKYVTPANTSHQAVQDALDRVRMDQTGKLVGVYLPAGTYETGSKFQVYGKPVKITGAGPWYTRFVAPANQTNTDIGFYAGSGSNGSTFANFAYFGNYVARIDGPGKVFGFTNVSDMTIDNVWVEHQVCMFWGQNVDRTVIKNSRIRNVFADGINFTNGSTNNLVSNVEARGTGDDSFALFNAIDAGAPDDNAGNVFENLTSLLTWRAAGLAVYGGTGNTFRNIYIADTLVYSGVTLSSLDFGYPFRGFGASPQTTLENISLVRTGGHFWGNQTFPAIWLFSASKEFRGIRIRDMDIVDPTYHGIMFQTKYNGASPENPVTDTVFSNVTISGVRKSGDAYDAKSGFGIWANEIEGGPAVGTAVFNNLKFLNMGPGTTNIKNTTSTFKVTVNP
;
A
#
# COMPACT_ATOMS: atom_id res chain seq x y z
N MET A 1 -28.59 67.70 7.25
CA MET A 1 -28.62 69.18 7.14
C MET A 1 -27.35 69.61 6.41
N ASN A 2 -27.48 70.42 5.36
CA ASN A 2 -26.45 71.21 4.66
C ASN A 2 -25.04 70.61 4.38
N MET A 3 -24.81 70.25 3.10
CA MET A 3 -23.70 70.81 2.30
C MET A 3 -24.01 72.32 2.00
N PRO A 4 -23.13 73.21 1.45
CA PRO A 4 -21.97 72.93 0.54
C PRO A 4 -20.76 73.92 0.56
N PHE A 5 -19.84 73.76 -0.42
CA PHE A 5 -19.00 74.80 -1.08
C PHE A 5 -17.80 75.45 -0.29
N ARG A 6 -16.77 76.08 -0.93
CA ARG A 6 -16.44 76.32 -2.36
C ARG A 6 -14.93 76.49 -2.71
N LEU A 7 -14.55 75.94 -3.87
CA LEU A 7 -13.53 76.33 -4.89
C LEU A 7 -12.53 77.51 -4.69
N LYS A 8 -11.27 77.28 -5.12
CA LYS A 8 -10.50 77.96 -6.24
C LYS A 8 -9.02 77.47 -6.26
N GLY A 9 -8.27 77.32 -7.36
CA GLY A 9 -8.61 77.15 -8.79
C GLY A 9 -7.61 77.78 -9.81
N ARG A 10 -7.15 77.01 -10.82
CA ARG A 10 -6.52 77.43 -12.13
C ARG A 10 -5.07 78.02 -12.10
N THR A 11 -4.19 78.00 -13.15
CA THR A 11 -4.12 77.37 -14.51
C THR A 11 -2.70 77.36 -15.16
N TYR A 12 -2.39 76.33 -15.96
CA TYR A 12 -1.62 76.22 -17.25
C TYR A 12 -0.27 76.95 -17.58
N VAL A 13 0.73 76.13 -18.02
CA VAL A 13 1.52 76.15 -19.31
C VAL A 13 2.51 77.31 -19.61
N PRO A 14 3.81 77.03 -19.95
CA PRO A 14 4.30 76.66 -21.31
C PRO A 14 4.98 75.27 -21.36
N MET A 15 5.18 74.51 -22.46
CA MET A 15 5.19 74.63 -23.95
C MET A 15 6.55 74.79 -24.67
N TRP A 16 6.99 73.69 -25.35
CA TRP A 16 7.85 73.58 -26.56
C TRP A 16 9.31 74.09 -26.38
N ILE A 17 10.38 73.66 -27.08
CA ILE A 17 10.71 72.94 -28.34
C ILE A 17 12.20 72.44 -28.15
N LEU A 18 12.91 71.46 -28.75
CA LEU A 18 12.89 70.32 -29.72
C LEU A 18 14.28 69.58 -29.49
N VAL A 19 14.68 68.35 -29.90
CA VAL A 19 14.19 67.16 -30.65
C VAL A 19 14.92 65.91 -30.06
N PHE A 20 14.32 64.70 -30.04
CA PHE A 20 14.88 63.44 -30.60
C PHE A 20 13.90 62.25 -30.43
N CYS A 21 14.12 61.14 -31.15
CA CYS A 21 13.17 60.01 -31.27
C CYS A 21 13.51 58.77 -30.42
N LEU A 22 12.55 57.83 -30.41
CA LEU A 22 12.52 56.51 -29.74
C LEU A 22 13.87 55.81 -29.52
N VAL A 23 14.01 55.23 -28.33
CA VAL A 23 14.76 53.97 -28.11
C VAL A 23 13.87 53.01 -27.33
N LEU A 24 13.72 51.79 -27.82
CA LEU A 24 13.07 50.66 -27.15
C LEU A 24 14.16 49.73 -26.60
N THR A 25 13.85 49.03 -25.50
CA THR A 25 14.59 47.86 -24.96
C THR A 25 16.12 48.00 -24.78
N GLN A 26 16.58 48.24 -23.54
CA GLN A 26 17.85 47.67 -23.06
C GLN A 26 17.96 47.76 -21.52
N VAL A 27 17.82 46.61 -20.85
CA VAL A 27 18.54 46.31 -19.60
C VAL A 27 19.26 45.00 -19.90
N GLY A 28 20.59 45.02 -19.88
CA GLY A 28 21.39 43.88 -20.32
C GLY A 28 21.27 42.72 -19.35
N TRP A 29 20.78 41.57 -19.84
CA TRP A 29 21.25 40.30 -19.29
C TRP A 29 22.77 40.27 -19.47
N VAL A 30 23.51 39.97 -18.41
CA VAL A 30 24.88 39.47 -18.58
C VAL A 30 24.72 38.03 -19.05
N PRO A 31 25.05 37.69 -20.32
CA PRO A 31 25.02 36.30 -20.72
C PRO A 31 26.10 35.58 -19.91
N GLU A 32 25.69 34.51 -19.22
CA GLU A 32 26.62 33.46 -18.84
C GLU A 32 27.40 33.05 -20.09
N LYS A 33 28.73 32.86 -19.97
CA LYS A 33 29.56 32.58 -21.15
C LYS A 33 29.14 31.24 -21.75
N ALA A 34 28.34 31.30 -22.82
CA ALA A 34 27.95 30.13 -23.59
C ALA A 34 29.20 29.34 -23.97
N GLN A 35 29.40 28.20 -23.33
CA GLN A 35 30.53 27.33 -23.58
C GLN A 35 30.44 26.84 -25.02
N ALA A 36 31.53 26.97 -25.78
CA ALA A 36 31.51 26.76 -27.22
C ALA A 36 30.94 25.38 -27.55
N ALA A 37 29.89 25.34 -28.38
CA ALA A 37 29.24 24.10 -28.79
C ALA A 37 30.28 23.17 -29.41
N THR A 38 30.42 21.97 -28.84
CA THR A 38 31.41 21.01 -29.28
C THR A 38 30.88 20.25 -30.50
N ASN A 39 31.71 20.01 -31.51
CA ASN A 39 31.35 19.13 -32.61
C ASN A 39 31.29 17.68 -32.08
N LEU A 40 30.08 17.16 -31.93
CA LEU A 40 29.81 15.83 -31.38
C LEU A 40 30.07 14.69 -32.38
N ALA A 41 30.23 15.00 -33.68
CA ALA A 41 30.37 14.04 -34.75
C ALA A 41 31.84 13.70 -35.14
N ALA A 42 32.81 14.52 -34.72
CA ALA A 42 34.22 14.33 -35.07
C ALA A 42 34.74 12.96 -34.61
N GLY A 43 35.34 12.18 -35.52
CA GLY A 43 35.89 10.84 -35.25
C GLY A 43 34.86 9.76 -34.82
N LYS A 44 33.56 10.04 -34.92
CA LYS A 44 32.49 9.09 -34.57
C LYS A 44 32.22 8.05 -35.67
N PRO A 45 31.57 6.91 -35.36
CA PRO A 45 31.10 5.98 -36.37
C PRO A 45 30.13 6.65 -37.36
N ILE A 46 30.53 6.72 -38.62
CA ILE A 46 29.76 7.34 -39.71
C ILE A 46 29.59 6.35 -40.86
N THR A 47 28.38 6.28 -41.42
CA THR A 47 28.00 5.37 -42.51
C THR A 47 27.24 6.12 -43.60
N ALA A 48 27.22 5.58 -44.82
CA ALA A 48 26.54 6.17 -45.95
C ALA A 48 25.80 5.10 -46.77
N SER A 49 24.84 5.54 -47.60
CA SER A 49 24.13 4.69 -48.57
C SER A 49 25.07 4.05 -49.61
N SER A 50 26.13 4.76 -49.99
CA SER A 50 27.18 4.29 -50.88
C SER A 50 28.42 5.18 -50.78
N PHE A 51 29.51 4.76 -51.42
CA PHE A 51 30.62 5.64 -51.77
C PHE A 51 31.22 5.24 -53.13
N VAL A 52 32.02 6.11 -53.73
CA VAL A 52 32.84 5.80 -54.91
C VAL A 52 34.34 5.89 -54.60
N ASP A 53 35.12 4.99 -55.17
CA ASP A 53 36.59 4.94 -55.07
C ASP A 53 37.11 5.04 -53.60
N VAL A 54 37.94 6.03 -53.28
CA VAL A 54 38.49 6.27 -51.93
C VAL A 54 37.65 7.23 -51.08
N TYR A 55 36.57 7.79 -51.62
CA TYR A 55 35.77 8.86 -51.01
C TYR A 55 34.73 8.33 -50.01
N ARG A 56 35.21 7.64 -48.98
CA ARG A 56 34.41 6.90 -47.99
C ARG A 56 33.72 7.82 -46.97
N ALA A 57 32.68 7.32 -46.30
CA ALA A 57 31.91 8.08 -45.31
C ALA A 57 32.76 8.69 -44.18
N ALA A 58 33.83 8.01 -43.75
CA ALA A 58 34.76 8.49 -42.72
C ALA A 58 35.51 9.79 -43.12
N ASN A 59 35.62 10.07 -44.42
CA ASN A 59 36.21 11.29 -44.97
C ASN A 59 35.32 12.54 -44.79
N ALA A 60 34.20 12.41 -44.07
CA ALA A 60 33.25 13.48 -43.78
C ALA A 60 33.13 13.77 -42.26
N ASN A 61 34.04 13.24 -41.43
CA ASN A 61 34.19 13.63 -40.02
C ASN A 61 35.61 13.39 -39.48
N ASP A 62 36.62 13.42 -40.35
CA ASP A 62 38.03 13.15 -40.02
C ASP A 62 38.82 14.40 -39.55
N GLY A 63 38.23 15.59 -39.65
CA GLY A 63 38.86 16.86 -39.30
C GLY A 63 39.69 17.48 -40.44
N ASN A 64 39.70 16.89 -41.64
CA ASN A 64 40.53 17.32 -42.76
C ASN A 64 39.67 17.91 -43.90
N PRO A 65 39.63 19.25 -44.07
CA PRO A 65 38.83 19.88 -45.12
C PRO A 65 39.34 19.64 -46.55
N SER A 66 40.38 18.82 -46.74
CA SER A 66 40.84 18.34 -48.06
C SER A 66 40.39 16.91 -48.38
N SER A 67 39.94 16.14 -47.38
CA SER A 67 39.21 14.88 -47.57
C SER A 67 37.78 15.16 -48.04
N TYR A 68 37.10 14.16 -48.62
CA TYR A 68 35.64 14.17 -48.75
C TYR A 68 35.05 12.77 -48.95
N TRP A 69 33.78 12.62 -48.57
CA TRP A 69 32.89 11.54 -48.99
C TRP A 69 32.22 11.90 -50.32
N GLU A 70 32.07 10.94 -51.23
CA GLU A 70 31.27 11.05 -52.47
C GLU A 70 30.43 9.78 -52.66
N SER A 71 29.12 9.93 -52.82
CA SER A 71 28.20 8.83 -53.11
C SER A 71 28.35 8.29 -54.53
N ALA A 72 27.72 7.15 -54.83
CA ALA A 72 27.58 6.68 -56.20
C ALA A 72 26.93 7.73 -57.12
N ASN A 73 27.49 7.90 -58.33
CA ASN A 73 27.05 8.89 -59.32
C ASN A 73 25.70 8.55 -59.95
N ASN A 74 24.87 9.57 -60.17
CA ASN A 74 23.52 9.52 -60.75
C ASN A 74 22.51 8.70 -59.93
N ALA A 75 22.78 8.46 -58.63
CA ALA A 75 22.03 7.53 -57.79
C ALA A 75 21.21 8.20 -56.67
N PHE A 76 20.81 9.47 -56.81
CA PHE A 76 19.98 10.15 -55.81
C PHE A 76 18.61 9.46 -55.62
N PRO A 77 18.06 9.40 -54.39
CA PRO A 77 18.58 9.98 -53.15
C PRO A 77 19.73 9.18 -52.51
N GLN A 78 20.62 9.87 -51.80
CA GLN A 78 21.76 9.29 -51.08
C GLN A 78 21.80 9.85 -49.66
N TRP A 79 22.33 9.11 -48.70
CA TRP A 79 22.36 9.50 -47.28
C TRP A 79 23.71 9.29 -46.62
N LEU A 80 23.96 10.10 -45.58
CA LEU A 80 25.12 10.03 -44.68
C LEU A 80 24.59 10.10 -43.24
N ARG A 81 25.05 9.22 -42.35
CA ARG A 81 24.59 9.13 -40.96
C ARG A 81 25.74 8.95 -39.99
N VAL A 82 25.81 9.79 -38.96
CA VAL A 82 26.71 9.63 -37.81
C VAL A 82 25.96 9.09 -36.58
N ASP A 83 26.58 8.18 -35.84
CA ASP A 83 26.18 7.78 -34.49
C ASP A 83 27.00 8.57 -33.45
N LEU A 84 26.35 9.42 -32.65
CA LEU A 84 27.00 10.20 -31.60
C LEU A 84 27.43 9.33 -30.40
N GLY A 85 26.98 8.07 -30.33
CA GLY A 85 27.23 7.10 -29.27
C GLY A 85 26.22 7.17 -28.12
N ALA A 86 25.66 8.35 -27.85
CA ALA A 86 24.63 8.58 -26.84
C ALA A 86 23.61 9.63 -27.31
N VAL A 87 22.40 9.60 -26.75
CA VAL A 87 21.34 10.58 -27.04
C VAL A 87 21.81 11.96 -26.55
N SER A 88 22.02 12.88 -27.50
CA SER A 88 22.57 14.21 -27.26
C SER A 88 21.56 15.28 -27.69
N THR A 89 21.46 16.37 -26.93
CA THR A 89 20.60 17.51 -27.28
C THR A 89 21.33 18.39 -28.28
N ILE A 90 20.93 18.30 -29.55
CA ILE A 90 21.52 19.04 -30.67
C ILE A 90 20.52 20.05 -31.23
N ASN A 91 21.03 21.10 -31.87
CA ASN A 91 20.19 22.13 -32.50
C ASN A 91 20.77 22.69 -33.81
N GLN A 92 21.93 22.16 -34.25
CA GLN A 92 22.62 22.65 -35.42
C GLN A 92 23.51 21.58 -36.04
N VAL A 93 23.63 21.59 -37.36
CA VAL A 93 24.71 20.91 -38.09
C VAL A 93 25.49 21.91 -38.94
N GLY A 94 26.81 21.75 -38.98
CA GLY A 94 27.72 22.42 -39.91
C GLY A 94 28.10 21.45 -41.03
N LEU A 95 28.00 21.88 -42.28
CA LEU A 95 28.33 21.08 -43.45
C LEU A 95 29.42 21.79 -44.25
N ARG A 96 30.43 21.07 -44.74
CA ARG A 96 31.51 21.65 -45.55
C ARG A 96 31.75 20.90 -46.85
N LEU A 97 32.28 21.62 -47.84
CA LEU A 97 32.96 21.09 -49.01
C LEU A 97 34.43 21.57 -49.01
N PRO A 98 35.33 20.92 -49.76
CA PRO A 98 36.71 21.37 -49.88
C PRO A 98 36.81 22.86 -50.29
N PRO A 99 37.62 23.70 -49.60
CA PRO A 99 37.59 25.17 -49.78
C PRO A 99 37.89 25.69 -51.20
N ALA A 100 38.53 24.88 -52.05
CA ALA A 100 38.90 25.24 -53.43
C ALA A 100 37.89 24.78 -54.51
N TRP A 101 36.82 24.07 -54.13
CA TRP A 101 35.77 23.64 -55.08
C TRP A 101 34.90 24.81 -55.55
N GLU A 102 34.33 24.72 -56.75
CA GLU A 102 33.51 25.78 -57.33
C GLU A 102 32.14 25.92 -56.63
N LYS A 103 31.55 27.11 -56.74
CA LYS A 103 30.26 27.43 -56.12
C LYS A 103 29.15 26.51 -56.66
N ARG A 104 28.46 25.83 -55.76
CA ARG A 104 27.38 24.88 -56.07
C ARG A 104 26.28 24.92 -55.01
N SER A 105 25.19 24.19 -55.25
CA SER A 105 24.16 23.93 -54.25
C SER A 105 23.87 22.44 -54.13
N GLN A 106 23.58 21.97 -52.92
CA GLN A 106 23.08 20.62 -52.66
C GLN A 106 21.73 20.67 -51.95
N THR A 107 20.80 19.85 -52.41
CA THR A 107 19.46 19.73 -51.81
C THR A 107 19.45 18.56 -50.85
N LEU A 108 19.15 18.82 -49.58
CA LEU A 108 19.11 17.79 -48.53
C LEU A 108 18.14 18.12 -47.40
N SER A 109 17.72 17.09 -46.65
CA SER A 109 17.08 17.24 -45.33
C SER A 109 17.97 16.71 -44.21
N VAL A 110 17.73 17.18 -42.98
CA VAL A 110 18.36 16.68 -41.76
C VAL A 110 17.31 15.95 -40.94
N ALA A 111 17.58 14.69 -40.57
CA ALA A 111 16.73 13.87 -39.72
C ALA A 111 17.54 13.33 -38.52
N GLY A 112 16.84 12.97 -37.44
CA GLY A 112 17.47 12.42 -36.24
C GLY A 112 16.64 11.32 -35.58
N SER A 113 17.32 10.46 -34.83
CA SER A 113 16.73 9.26 -34.22
C SER A 113 17.43 8.92 -32.90
N THR A 114 16.71 8.29 -31.97
CA THR A 114 17.29 7.69 -30.75
C THR A 114 17.67 6.22 -30.93
N ASP A 115 17.10 5.52 -31.90
CA ASP A 115 17.10 4.06 -32.04
C ASP A 115 17.63 3.53 -33.40
N ASP A 116 17.96 4.42 -34.35
CA ASP A 116 18.35 4.15 -35.75
C ASP A 116 17.25 3.51 -36.62
N VAL A 117 16.02 3.42 -36.11
CA VAL A 117 14.85 2.87 -36.81
C VAL A 117 13.84 3.98 -37.10
N ASN A 118 13.46 4.74 -36.08
CA ASN A 118 12.45 5.79 -36.14
C ASN A 118 13.14 7.15 -36.27
N TYR A 119 13.02 7.78 -37.44
CA TYR A 119 13.63 9.07 -37.75
C TYR A 119 12.60 10.20 -37.80
N SER A 120 12.86 11.28 -37.05
CA SER A 120 12.13 12.54 -37.12
C SER A 120 12.87 13.57 -37.98
N THR A 121 12.13 14.43 -38.68
CA THR A 121 12.72 15.52 -39.48
C THR A 121 13.13 16.68 -38.57
N LEU A 122 14.42 16.98 -38.50
CA LEU A 122 14.97 18.13 -37.76
C LEU A 122 14.99 19.39 -38.63
N ALA A 123 15.38 19.25 -39.90
CA ALA A 123 15.27 20.30 -40.92
C ALA A 123 14.69 19.70 -42.21
N ALA A 124 13.66 20.36 -42.75
CA ALA A 124 13.01 19.96 -44.00
C ALA A 124 13.97 20.05 -45.21
N SER A 125 13.62 19.37 -46.30
CA SER A 125 14.48 19.34 -47.49
C SER A 125 14.58 20.71 -48.15
N ALA A 126 15.79 21.24 -48.29
CA ALA A 126 16.07 22.54 -48.89
C ALA A 126 17.39 22.52 -49.67
N ALA A 127 17.54 23.45 -50.62
CA ALA A 127 18.75 23.64 -51.40
C ALA A 127 19.71 24.62 -50.69
N TYR A 128 20.85 24.12 -50.23
CA TYR A 128 21.87 24.90 -49.54
C TYR A 128 23.02 25.22 -50.49
N SER A 129 23.43 26.49 -50.57
CA SER A 129 24.52 26.92 -51.44
C SER A 129 25.84 26.93 -50.70
N PHE A 130 26.83 26.26 -51.27
CA PHE A 130 28.23 26.28 -50.84
C PHE A 130 28.98 27.25 -51.76
N ASP A 131 29.55 28.31 -51.16
CA ASP A 131 30.24 29.38 -51.87
C ASP A 131 31.69 29.52 -51.33
N PRO A 132 32.73 29.50 -52.18
CA PRO A 132 34.11 29.68 -51.74
C PRO A 132 34.36 31.01 -51.03
N ALA A 133 33.62 32.07 -51.36
CA ALA A 133 33.69 33.34 -50.65
C ALA A 133 33.17 33.25 -49.20
N GLY A 134 32.31 32.26 -48.91
CA GLY A 134 31.89 31.85 -47.57
C GLY A 134 32.67 30.66 -47.01
N GLY A 135 33.81 30.29 -47.61
CA GLY A 135 34.64 29.16 -47.17
C GLY A 135 34.04 27.78 -47.44
N ASN A 136 33.11 27.65 -48.40
CA ASN A 136 32.41 26.41 -48.75
C ASN A 136 31.78 25.71 -47.52
N ALA A 137 31.19 26.49 -46.62
CA ALA A 137 30.50 26.01 -45.43
C ALA A 137 29.02 26.44 -45.40
N VAL A 138 28.17 25.58 -44.83
CA VAL A 138 26.75 25.80 -44.60
C VAL A 138 26.42 25.45 -43.15
N THR A 139 25.60 26.26 -42.49
CA THR A 139 25.08 25.96 -41.14
C THR A 139 23.57 25.80 -41.19
N ILE A 140 23.06 24.68 -40.68
CA ILE A 140 21.63 24.37 -40.63
C ILE A 140 21.23 24.29 -39.16
N SER A 141 20.50 25.29 -38.68
CA SER A 141 19.94 25.34 -37.32
C SER A 141 18.49 24.88 -37.29
N PHE A 142 18.08 24.26 -36.20
CA PHE A 142 16.73 23.74 -35.95
C PHE A 142 16.41 23.78 -34.43
N ALA A 143 15.21 23.39 -34.03
CA ALA A 143 14.82 23.35 -32.61
C ALA A 143 15.60 22.25 -31.85
N ASN A 144 15.91 22.48 -30.57
CA ASN A 144 16.63 21.52 -29.72
C ASN A 144 15.96 20.13 -29.77
N ALA A 145 16.73 19.10 -30.16
CA ALA A 145 16.27 17.73 -30.30
C ALA A 145 17.26 16.74 -29.65
N GLY A 146 16.74 15.84 -28.80
CA GLY A 146 17.52 14.76 -28.19
C GLY A 146 17.61 13.56 -29.13
N VAL A 147 18.77 13.33 -29.76
CA VAL A 147 18.97 12.23 -30.73
C VAL A 147 20.34 11.58 -30.55
N ARG A 148 20.45 10.29 -30.85
CA ARG A 148 21.74 9.56 -30.91
C ARG A 148 22.30 9.53 -32.32
N TYR A 149 21.43 9.38 -33.33
CA TYR A 149 21.80 9.28 -34.73
C TYR A 149 21.35 10.53 -35.49
N VAL A 150 22.23 11.08 -36.31
CA VAL A 150 21.95 12.23 -37.20
C VAL A 150 22.16 11.79 -38.63
N LYS A 151 21.14 11.99 -39.48
CA LYS A 151 21.10 11.52 -40.87
C LYS A 151 20.78 12.64 -41.84
N LEU A 152 21.69 12.90 -42.78
CA LEU A 152 21.47 13.75 -43.93
C LEU A 152 20.90 12.91 -45.08
N ASN A 153 19.89 13.42 -45.78
CA ASN A 153 19.34 12.77 -46.98
C ASN A 153 19.36 13.74 -48.16
N PHE A 154 20.26 13.50 -49.11
CA PHE A 154 20.52 14.33 -50.29
C PHE A 154 19.66 13.88 -51.48
N THR A 155 19.14 14.84 -52.24
CA THR A 155 18.32 14.60 -53.44
C THR A 155 18.85 15.25 -54.72
N ALA A 156 19.76 16.23 -54.62
CA ALA A 156 20.43 16.85 -55.76
C ALA A 156 21.76 17.53 -55.38
N ASN A 157 22.64 17.71 -56.35
CA ASN A 157 23.86 18.53 -56.30
C ASN A 157 24.05 19.19 -57.68
N THR A 158 24.39 20.48 -57.72
CA THR A 158 24.55 21.22 -58.99
C THR A 158 25.97 21.19 -59.57
N GLY A 159 26.98 20.82 -58.77
CA GLY A 159 28.38 20.75 -59.23
C GLY A 159 28.80 19.37 -59.72
N TRP A 160 28.16 18.30 -59.22
CA TRP A 160 28.50 16.91 -59.54
C TRP A 160 27.27 16.00 -59.34
N PRO A 161 27.10 14.88 -60.08
CA PRO A 161 25.91 14.02 -59.98
C PRO A 161 25.91 13.07 -58.76
N ALA A 162 26.50 13.47 -57.63
CA ALA A 162 26.54 12.69 -56.38
C ALA A 162 26.41 13.61 -55.15
N ALA A 163 26.04 13.05 -54.00
CA ALA A 163 26.14 13.72 -52.72
C ALA A 163 27.61 13.78 -52.28
N GLN A 164 28.08 14.94 -51.81
CA GLN A 164 29.47 15.13 -51.40
C GLN A 164 29.55 15.97 -50.10
N LEU A 165 30.47 15.62 -49.19
CA LEU A 165 30.84 16.44 -48.02
C LEU A 165 32.30 16.20 -47.61
N SER A 166 33.00 17.25 -47.18
CA SER A 166 34.27 17.14 -46.43
C SER A 166 34.08 17.12 -44.91
N GLU A 167 33.01 17.74 -44.40
CA GLU A 167 32.65 17.65 -42.97
C GLU A 167 31.14 17.63 -42.76
N LEU A 168 30.72 16.81 -41.78
CA LEU A 168 29.46 16.84 -41.05
C LEU A 168 29.79 17.11 -39.58
N GLU A 169 29.68 18.38 -39.21
CA GLU A 169 29.79 18.85 -37.84
C GLU A 169 28.40 18.79 -37.18
N VAL A 170 28.28 18.23 -35.98
CA VAL A 170 27.02 18.19 -35.23
C VAL A 170 27.19 18.98 -33.94
N TYR A 171 26.43 20.06 -33.78
CA TYR A 171 26.57 20.99 -32.67
C TYR A 171 25.41 20.88 -31.68
N GLY A 172 25.78 20.82 -30.39
CA GLY A 172 24.87 20.65 -29.28
C GLY A 172 25.62 20.42 -27.97
N GLN A 173 24.93 19.80 -27.02
CA GLN A 173 25.51 19.28 -25.79
C GLN A 173 25.31 17.76 -25.75
N THR A 174 26.37 17.03 -25.37
CA THR A 174 26.21 15.64 -24.93
C THR A 174 25.33 15.65 -23.69
N THR A 175 24.12 15.12 -23.79
CA THR A 175 23.28 14.87 -22.62
C THR A 175 23.79 13.57 -22.01
N PRO A 176 24.42 13.54 -20.83
CA PRO A 176 24.68 12.27 -20.17
C PRO A 176 23.32 11.66 -19.79
N PRO A 177 23.23 10.34 -19.61
CA PRO A 177 22.01 9.74 -19.09
C PRO A 177 21.58 10.41 -17.77
N PRO A 178 20.27 10.52 -17.50
CA PRO A 178 19.78 10.90 -16.17
C PRO A 178 20.14 9.82 -15.13
N PRO A 179 19.87 10.03 -13.83
CA PRO A 179 20.03 9.00 -12.80
C PRO A 179 19.31 7.71 -13.21
N GLY A 180 19.99 6.56 -13.11
CA GLY A 180 19.55 5.31 -13.75
C GLY A 180 20.68 4.31 -14.00
N THR A 181 20.53 3.49 -15.04
CA THR A 181 21.41 2.37 -15.39
C THR A 181 22.42 2.77 -16.47
N TYR A 182 23.72 2.56 -16.21
CA TYR A 182 24.83 2.83 -17.12
C TYR A 182 25.58 1.53 -17.40
N GLU A 183 25.53 1.01 -18.62
CA GLU A 183 26.24 -0.21 -19.01
C GLU A 183 27.75 0.06 -19.13
N ALA A 184 28.61 -0.85 -18.66
CA ALA A 184 30.05 -0.61 -18.50
C ALA A 184 30.83 -0.63 -19.82
N GLU A 185 30.39 -1.39 -20.80
CA GLU A 185 30.97 -1.42 -22.15
C GLU A 185 30.68 -0.13 -22.95
N SER A 186 29.72 0.66 -22.49
CA SER A 186 29.44 2.03 -22.97
C SER A 186 30.23 3.13 -22.23
N ALA A 187 31.03 2.78 -21.22
CA ALA A 187 31.84 3.73 -20.45
C ALA A 187 33.20 4.02 -21.09
N GLN A 188 33.93 5.05 -20.61
CA GLN A 188 35.27 5.35 -21.12
C GLN A 188 36.29 4.37 -20.53
N LEU A 189 36.86 3.51 -21.39
CA LEU A 189 37.84 2.49 -21.00
C LEU A 189 39.29 2.97 -21.21
N SER A 190 40.21 2.53 -20.36
CA SER A 190 41.64 2.89 -20.45
C SER A 190 42.55 1.88 -19.74
N GLY A 191 43.87 2.00 -19.95
CA GLY A 191 44.90 1.28 -19.19
C GLY A 191 44.95 -0.25 -19.34
N GLY A 192 44.15 -0.83 -20.24
CA GLY A 192 44.03 -2.27 -20.44
C GLY A 192 42.62 -2.82 -20.23
N ALA A 193 41.70 -2.03 -19.66
CA ALA A 193 40.28 -2.37 -19.63
C ALA A 193 39.72 -2.41 -21.07
N LYS A 194 38.93 -3.44 -21.39
CA LYS A 194 38.34 -3.68 -22.72
C LYS A 194 36.97 -4.36 -22.59
N VAL A 195 36.18 -4.31 -23.66
CA VAL A 195 34.89 -5.04 -23.76
C VAL A 195 35.13 -6.52 -24.06
N ASN A 196 34.34 -7.40 -23.46
CA ASN A 196 34.32 -8.85 -23.72
C ASN A 196 32.88 -9.42 -23.59
N THR A 197 32.67 -10.64 -24.09
CA THR A 197 31.36 -11.31 -24.21
C THR A 197 31.46 -12.84 -24.02
N ASP A 198 32.53 -13.34 -23.38
CA ASP A 198 32.84 -14.78 -23.24
C ASP A 198 32.24 -15.44 -21.99
N HIS A 199 31.45 -14.70 -21.22
CA HIS A 199 30.62 -15.18 -20.10
C HIS A 199 29.15 -14.81 -20.30
N ALA A 200 28.23 -15.59 -19.73
CA ALA A 200 26.78 -15.35 -19.85
C ALA A 200 26.23 -14.45 -18.73
N GLY A 201 25.07 -13.82 -18.97
CA GLY A 201 24.29 -13.14 -17.92
C GLY A 201 24.60 -11.66 -17.69
N TYR A 202 25.48 -11.05 -18.48
CA TYR A 202 25.73 -9.59 -18.51
C TYR A 202 24.51 -8.80 -19.02
N THR A 203 24.47 -7.48 -18.80
CA THR A 203 23.49 -6.54 -19.40
C THR A 203 24.06 -5.79 -20.61
N GLY A 204 23.23 -4.99 -21.29
CA GLY A 204 23.65 -4.32 -22.53
C GLY A 204 24.07 -5.27 -23.64
N THR A 205 25.28 -5.07 -24.15
CA THR A 205 25.87 -5.76 -25.30
C THR A 205 27.15 -6.55 -24.97
N GLY A 206 27.73 -6.31 -23.80
CA GLY A 206 28.93 -6.97 -23.29
C GLY A 206 29.30 -6.40 -21.91
N PHE A 207 30.39 -6.90 -21.33
CA PHE A 207 30.94 -6.40 -20.07
C PHE A 207 32.39 -5.97 -20.24
N VAL A 208 32.99 -5.39 -19.20
CA VAL A 208 34.37 -4.93 -19.19
C VAL A 208 35.25 -5.83 -18.33
N ASP A 209 36.32 -6.38 -18.93
CA ASP A 209 37.39 -7.11 -18.23
C ASP A 209 38.70 -6.27 -18.21
N GLY A 210 39.86 -6.93 -18.08
CA GLY A 210 41.14 -6.32 -18.47
C GLY A 210 41.92 -5.68 -17.32
N TYR A 211 41.39 -5.75 -16.11
CA TYR A 211 42.02 -5.32 -14.85
C TYR A 211 43.19 -6.23 -14.39
N GLY A 212 44.01 -6.69 -15.33
CA GLY A 212 45.29 -7.36 -15.09
C GLY A 212 46.51 -6.44 -15.22
N ASN A 213 46.34 -5.25 -15.82
CA ASN A 213 47.39 -4.23 -15.97
C ASN A 213 47.15 -3.03 -15.04
N GLN A 214 48.13 -2.64 -14.22
CA GLN A 214 47.99 -1.45 -13.38
C GLN A 214 47.71 -0.21 -14.23
N GLY A 215 46.70 0.56 -13.81
CA GLY A 215 46.16 1.69 -14.56
C GLY A 215 44.89 1.36 -15.36
N ALA A 216 44.52 0.08 -15.54
CA ALA A 216 43.25 -0.31 -16.17
C ALA A 216 42.06 0.33 -15.46
N ALA A 217 41.20 1.04 -16.19
CA ALA A 217 40.13 1.83 -15.60
C ALA A 217 38.92 2.02 -16.52
N THR A 218 37.75 2.11 -15.89
CA THR A 218 36.43 2.26 -16.50
C THR A 218 35.73 3.47 -15.88
N GLN A 219 35.54 4.52 -16.68
CA GLN A 219 35.00 5.81 -16.25
C GLN A 219 33.59 6.05 -16.81
N PHE A 220 32.62 6.04 -15.91
CA PHE A 220 31.23 6.38 -16.17
C PHE A 220 31.05 7.91 -16.09
N THR A 221 30.32 8.49 -17.04
CA THR A 221 29.90 9.90 -17.02
C THR A 221 28.42 9.99 -16.72
N ILE A 222 28.07 10.70 -15.65
CA ILE A 222 26.77 10.65 -14.98
C ILE A 222 26.22 12.08 -14.85
N ASN A 223 24.94 12.29 -15.13
CA ASN A 223 24.27 13.55 -14.81
C ASN A 223 23.27 13.33 -13.66
N VAL A 224 23.29 14.23 -12.67
CA VAL A 224 22.32 14.26 -11.58
C VAL A 224 21.66 15.64 -11.48
N SER A 225 20.37 15.66 -11.15
CA SER A 225 19.55 16.86 -11.03
C SER A 225 19.93 17.76 -9.86
N SER A 226 20.51 17.20 -8.79
CA SER A 226 20.87 17.91 -7.57
C SER A 226 22.28 17.54 -7.09
N ALA A 227 22.86 18.38 -6.22
CA ALA A 227 24.10 18.03 -5.53
C ALA A 227 23.73 17.24 -4.27
N GLY A 228 24.29 16.05 -4.10
CA GLY A 228 23.82 15.15 -3.04
C GLY A 228 24.63 13.87 -2.90
N LYS A 229 24.09 12.98 -2.07
CA LYS A 229 24.61 11.64 -1.81
C LYS A 229 23.86 10.66 -2.73
N TYR A 230 24.59 9.78 -3.40
CA TYR A 230 24.08 8.83 -4.38
C TYR A 230 24.55 7.41 -4.06
N ASN A 231 23.70 6.42 -4.30
CA ASN A 231 24.05 5.01 -4.24
C ASN A 231 24.55 4.58 -5.62
N ALA A 232 25.86 4.34 -5.73
CA ALA A 232 26.51 3.76 -6.91
C ALA A 232 26.52 2.23 -6.77
N ILE A 233 25.61 1.56 -7.46
CA ILE A 233 25.41 0.11 -7.39
C ILE A 233 26.10 -0.54 -8.60
N LEU A 234 27.30 -1.07 -8.39
CA LEU A 234 28.09 -1.73 -9.43
C LEU A 234 27.71 -3.21 -9.54
N ARG A 235 27.23 -3.65 -10.71
CA ARG A 235 27.11 -5.06 -11.09
C ARG A 235 28.45 -5.59 -11.59
N TYR A 236 28.88 -6.72 -11.05
CA TYR A 236 30.21 -7.29 -11.27
C TYR A 236 30.19 -8.83 -11.20
N ALA A 237 31.24 -9.46 -11.74
CA ALA A 237 31.57 -10.85 -11.48
C ALA A 237 33.02 -11.01 -11.01
N ASN A 238 33.24 -11.99 -10.14
CA ASN A 238 34.55 -12.38 -9.60
C ASN A 238 34.52 -13.87 -9.25
N ALA A 239 35.21 -14.72 -10.03
CA ALA A 239 35.32 -16.16 -9.73
C ALA A 239 36.71 -16.56 -9.20
N MET A 240 37.48 -15.62 -8.66
CA MET A 240 38.90 -15.80 -8.31
C MET A 240 39.15 -16.46 -6.93
N GLY A 241 38.16 -17.14 -6.36
CA GLY A 241 38.25 -17.89 -5.11
C GLY A 241 38.41 -17.06 -3.83
N GLY A 242 38.19 -15.75 -3.92
CA GLY A 242 38.30 -14.79 -2.82
C GLY A 242 38.02 -13.37 -3.28
N ASP A 243 37.74 -12.47 -2.34
CA ASP A 243 37.48 -11.05 -2.59
C ASP A 243 38.57 -10.39 -3.44
N ARG A 244 38.14 -9.53 -4.37
CA ARG A 244 39.03 -8.76 -5.24
C ARG A 244 38.77 -7.26 -5.09
N THR A 245 39.82 -6.46 -5.22
CA THR A 245 39.75 -5.01 -5.02
C THR A 245 40.03 -4.22 -6.29
N LEU A 246 39.33 -3.08 -6.40
CA LEU A 246 39.59 -1.98 -7.32
C LEU A 246 39.45 -0.67 -6.53
N SER A 247 40.08 0.39 -7.02
CA SER A 247 40.01 1.73 -6.46
C SER A 247 38.88 2.54 -7.09
N LEU A 248 38.02 3.10 -6.24
CA LEU A 248 36.89 3.93 -6.65
C LEU A 248 37.24 5.42 -6.55
N TYR A 249 37.02 6.13 -7.64
CA TYR A 249 37.19 7.56 -7.78
C TYR A 249 35.86 8.24 -8.12
N VAL A 250 35.67 9.46 -7.62
CA VAL A 250 34.57 10.36 -7.98
C VAL A 250 35.17 11.71 -8.36
N ASN A 251 34.80 12.25 -9.53
CA ASN A 251 35.29 13.53 -10.05
C ASN A 251 36.83 13.67 -9.98
N GLY A 252 37.54 12.61 -10.39
CA GLY A 252 39.01 12.50 -10.35
C GLY A 252 39.63 12.29 -8.96
N THR A 253 38.85 12.32 -7.88
CA THR A 253 39.33 12.13 -6.49
C THR A 253 39.12 10.70 -6.04
N LYS A 254 40.16 10.03 -5.54
CA LYS A 254 40.05 8.67 -4.98
C LYS A 254 39.29 8.72 -3.66
N ILE A 255 38.14 8.04 -3.58
CA ILE A 255 37.30 8.03 -2.37
C ILE A 255 37.52 6.81 -1.48
N LYS A 256 37.84 5.64 -2.07
CA LYS A 256 38.18 4.41 -1.34
C LYS A 256 38.76 3.33 -2.27
N GLN A 257 39.30 2.28 -1.66
CA GLN A 257 39.38 0.95 -2.27
C GLN A 257 38.05 0.23 -2.04
N THR A 258 37.46 -0.35 -3.08
CA THR A 258 36.28 -1.22 -2.97
C THR A 258 36.69 -2.69 -2.99
N ALA A 259 35.90 -3.53 -2.32
CA ALA A 259 36.08 -4.97 -2.28
C ALA A 259 34.85 -5.68 -2.87
N LEU A 260 35.10 -6.59 -3.80
CA LEU A 260 34.15 -7.32 -4.63
C LEU A 260 34.26 -8.82 -4.28
N PRO A 261 33.34 -9.35 -3.45
CA PRO A 261 33.36 -10.75 -3.00
C PRO A 261 33.45 -11.79 -4.12
N SER A 262 33.91 -13.01 -3.77
CA SER A 262 33.92 -14.12 -4.71
C SER A 262 32.53 -14.71 -4.93
N LEU A 263 32.23 -15.03 -6.19
CA LEU A 263 31.01 -15.68 -6.66
C LEU A 263 31.33 -17.10 -7.15
N ALA A 264 30.30 -17.87 -7.52
CA ALA A 264 30.43 -19.30 -7.83
C ALA A 264 31.14 -19.58 -9.17
N ASN A 265 30.98 -18.71 -10.16
CA ASN A 265 31.61 -18.76 -11.49
C ASN A 265 31.51 -17.37 -12.14
N TRP A 266 32.11 -17.21 -13.32
CA TRP A 266 32.14 -15.92 -14.05
C TRP A 266 30.81 -15.55 -14.73
N ASP A 267 29.92 -16.52 -14.94
CA ASP A 267 28.56 -16.31 -15.45
C ASP A 267 27.57 -15.89 -14.33
N THR A 268 28.04 -15.88 -13.08
CA THR A 268 27.29 -15.43 -11.90
C THR A 268 27.64 -13.97 -11.61
N TRP A 269 26.64 -13.10 -11.64
CA TRP A 269 26.78 -11.66 -11.40
C TRP A 269 26.16 -11.27 -10.07
N SER A 270 26.81 -10.33 -9.37
CA SER A 270 26.33 -9.76 -8.10
C SER A 270 26.46 -8.24 -8.11
N THR A 271 25.93 -7.56 -7.10
CA THR A 271 25.96 -6.10 -7.00
C THR A 271 26.70 -5.60 -5.76
N LYS A 272 27.36 -4.46 -5.90
CA LYS A 272 28.11 -3.76 -4.86
C LYS A 272 27.58 -2.33 -4.75
N SER A 273 26.73 -2.07 -3.76
CA SER A 273 26.23 -0.72 -3.48
C SER A 273 27.25 0.10 -2.69
N GLU A 274 27.59 1.29 -3.20
CA GLU A 274 28.61 2.18 -2.64
C GLU A 274 28.07 3.61 -2.57
N ASN A 275 28.04 4.20 -1.38
CA ASN A 275 27.70 5.62 -1.22
C ASN A 275 28.80 6.52 -1.84
N VAL A 276 28.39 7.47 -2.67
CA VAL A 276 29.22 8.51 -3.31
C VAL A 276 28.57 9.89 -3.15
N ASN A 277 29.36 10.97 -3.19
CA ASN A 277 28.82 12.33 -3.22
C ASN A 277 29.01 12.93 -4.62
N LEU A 278 27.92 13.37 -5.25
CA LEU A 278 27.90 13.93 -6.60
C LEU A 278 27.48 15.41 -6.58
N ASN A 279 28.06 16.20 -7.46
CA ASN A 279 27.68 17.60 -7.70
C ASN A 279 26.44 17.67 -8.58
N ALA A 280 25.67 18.76 -8.53
CA ALA A 280 24.61 18.98 -9.50
C ALA A 280 25.19 19.05 -10.93
N GLY A 281 24.52 18.42 -11.89
CA GLY A 281 25.00 18.28 -13.26
C GLY A 281 25.98 17.12 -13.45
N ASN A 282 27.06 17.38 -14.20
CA ASN A 282 27.94 16.32 -14.70
C ASN A 282 28.97 15.87 -13.67
N ASN A 283 29.11 14.55 -13.53
CA ASN A 283 30.08 13.89 -12.67
C ASN A 283 30.77 12.73 -13.41
N THR A 284 31.92 12.31 -12.91
CA THR A 284 32.55 11.05 -13.28
C THR A 284 32.69 10.11 -12.08
N ILE A 285 32.39 8.83 -12.30
CA ILE A 285 32.72 7.74 -11.36
C ILE A 285 33.67 6.79 -12.08
N THR A 286 34.77 6.39 -11.46
CA THR A 286 35.77 5.52 -12.10
C THR A 286 36.19 4.40 -11.17
N TYR A 287 36.08 3.16 -11.66
CA TYR A 287 36.71 1.99 -11.05
C TYR A 287 38.04 1.71 -11.76
N LYS A 288 39.12 1.60 -11.00
CA LYS A 288 40.49 1.58 -11.51
C LYS A 288 41.36 0.57 -10.76
N TYR A 289 42.24 -0.13 -11.46
CA TYR A 289 43.23 -1.04 -10.88
C TYR A 289 44.51 -0.26 -10.52
N ASP A 290 44.62 0.19 -9.28
CA ASP A 290 45.77 0.92 -8.73
C ASP A 290 46.85 0.01 -8.12
N PRO A 291 48.07 0.52 -7.86
CA PRO A 291 49.00 -0.10 -6.92
C PRO A 291 48.34 -0.32 -5.55
N GLY A 292 48.27 -1.57 -5.10
CA GLY A 292 47.62 -1.99 -3.86
C GLY A 292 46.22 -2.59 -4.03
N ASP A 293 45.63 -2.53 -5.23
CA ASP A 293 44.48 -3.35 -5.61
C ASP A 293 44.91 -4.78 -6.02
N SER A 294 43.94 -5.71 -6.10
CA SER A 294 44.20 -7.09 -6.55
C SER A 294 43.80 -7.38 -8.01
N GLY A 295 42.99 -6.50 -8.62
CA GLY A 295 42.54 -6.64 -10.01
C GLY A 295 41.72 -7.91 -10.28
N ASN A 296 41.66 -8.29 -11.56
CA ASN A 296 41.00 -9.49 -12.09
C ASN A 296 39.54 -9.68 -11.64
N VAL A 297 38.67 -8.81 -12.15
CA VAL A 297 37.20 -8.84 -12.02
C VAL A 297 36.56 -8.44 -13.35
N ASN A 298 35.27 -8.75 -13.54
CA ASN A 298 34.48 -8.25 -14.66
C ASN A 298 33.50 -7.19 -14.13
N LEU A 299 33.42 -6.03 -14.77
CA LEU A 299 32.44 -4.99 -14.45
C LEU A 299 31.42 -4.88 -15.59
N ASP A 300 30.14 -4.83 -15.25
CA ASP A 300 29.04 -5.05 -16.19
C ASP A 300 28.15 -3.82 -16.29
N GLN A 301 27.69 -3.28 -15.18
CA GLN A 301 26.70 -2.20 -15.15
C GLN A 301 26.85 -1.37 -13.87
N LEU A 302 26.60 -0.07 -13.93
CA LEU A 302 26.58 0.83 -12.78
C LEU A 302 25.22 1.52 -12.69
N GLN A 303 24.48 1.30 -11.59
CA GLN A 303 23.24 2.01 -11.33
C GLN A 303 23.51 3.19 -10.41
N ILE A 304 23.00 4.38 -10.76
CA ILE A 304 23.04 5.58 -9.93
C ILE A 304 21.63 5.84 -9.44
N VAL A 305 21.38 5.51 -8.18
CA VAL A 305 20.13 5.80 -7.47
C VAL A 305 20.39 6.98 -6.53
N GLU A 306 19.41 7.85 -6.29
CA GLU A 306 19.53 8.85 -5.22
C GLU A 306 19.75 8.13 -3.89
N GLY A 307 20.83 8.52 -3.21
CA GLY A 307 21.36 7.80 -2.08
C GLY A 307 20.66 8.28 -0.84
N THR A 308 19.91 7.39 -0.18
CA THR A 308 19.14 7.75 1.01
C THR A 308 20.04 8.43 2.06
N GLY A 309 19.84 9.74 2.19
CA GLY A 309 19.68 10.32 3.53
C GLY A 309 18.42 9.70 4.13
N SER A 310 18.43 9.48 5.46
CA SER A 310 17.34 8.92 6.27
C SER A 310 16.27 8.11 5.52
N GLU A 311 16.31 6.77 5.65
CA GLU A 311 15.23 5.88 5.17
C GLU A 311 13.85 6.50 5.48
N PRO A 312 12.91 6.55 4.50
CA PRO A 312 11.73 7.40 4.59
C PRO A 312 10.97 7.26 5.91
N ARG A 313 11.03 8.30 6.74
CA ARG A 313 10.37 8.29 8.05
C ARG A 313 8.91 8.60 7.85
N SER A 314 8.05 7.62 8.13
CA SER A 314 6.61 7.82 8.04
C SER A 314 6.18 8.95 8.98
N ALA A 315 5.50 9.97 8.44
CA ALA A 315 4.94 11.08 9.22
C ALA A 315 3.96 10.59 10.31
N PHE A 316 3.40 9.39 10.12
CA PHE A 316 2.45 8.73 11.01
C PHE A 316 3.10 7.94 12.16
N ALA A 317 4.42 7.75 12.14
CA ALA A 317 5.17 7.29 13.30
C ALA A 317 5.33 8.45 14.31
N THR A 318 5.74 8.14 15.53
CA THR A 318 6.30 9.16 16.43
C THR A 318 7.70 9.52 15.93
N ILE A 319 7.98 10.81 15.77
CA ILE A 319 9.29 11.34 15.42
C ILE A 319 9.79 12.08 16.65
N GLU A 320 10.77 11.50 17.35
CA GLU A 320 11.40 12.12 18.52
C GLU A 320 12.07 13.43 18.10
N ALA A 321 11.93 14.49 18.87
CA ALA A 321 12.26 15.85 18.42
C ALA A 321 13.77 16.10 18.34
N GLU A 322 14.57 15.34 19.07
CA GLU A 322 16.04 15.28 18.96
C GLU A 322 16.52 14.49 17.72
N SER A 323 15.63 13.82 16.98
CA SER A 323 15.98 13.04 15.77
C SER A 323 16.11 13.87 14.49
N TYR A 324 16.32 15.19 14.61
CA TYR A 324 16.53 16.10 13.50
C TYR A 324 17.81 15.76 12.69
N ASP A 325 17.81 16.06 11.40
CA ASP A 325 19.01 15.99 10.53
C ASP A 325 19.84 17.27 10.62
N SER A 326 19.19 18.39 10.90
CA SER A 326 19.85 19.68 11.20
C SER A 326 18.96 20.59 12.04
N GLN A 327 19.57 21.56 12.69
CA GLN A 327 18.90 22.52 13.56
C GLN A 327 19.60 23.87 13.56
N PHE A 328 18.91 24.89 14.10
CA PHE A 328 19.53 26.13 14.57
C PHE A 328 18.92 26.54 15.92
N GLY A 329 19.79 26.91 16.86
CA GLY A 329 19.46 27.51 18.17
C GLY A 329 19.15 26.52 19.30
N VAL A 330 18.55 25.37 19.01
CA VAL A 330 18.04 24.45 20.04
C VAL A 330 19.15 23.64 20.74
N GLU A 331 18.91 23.27 22.01
CA GLU A 331 19.73 22.32 22.77
C GLU A 331 18.94 21.02 23.08
N ILE A 332 19.62 19.94 23.48
CA ILE A 332 18.98 18.67 23.85
C ILE A 332 19.07 18.46 25.37
N GLU A 333 17.94 18.16 26.03
CA GLU A 333 17.85 17.84 27.45
C GLU A 333 17.09 16.53 27.72
N ASN A 334 17.15 16.00 28.95
CA ASN A 334 16.44 14.79 29.34
C ASN A 334 14.94 15.06 29.53
N ALA A 335 14.06 14.17 29.05
CA ALA A 335 12.63 14.25 29.30
C ALA A 335 12.23 13.47 30.56
N SER A 336 11.32 14.03 31.37
CA SER A 336 10.76 13.39 32.59
C SER A 336 9.89 12.16 32.29
N GLU A 337 9.45 12.00 31.04
CA GLU A 337 8.72 10.81 30.56
C GLU A 337 9.68 9.67 30.13
N GLY A 338 11.00 9.90 30.22
CA GLY A 338 12.05 9.06 29.65
C GLY A 338 12.47 9.56 28.26
N GLY A 339 13.70 9.21 27.84
CA GLY A 339 14.28 9.70 26.60
C GLY A 339 14.86 11.12 26.72
N LEU A 340 15.01 11.78 25.58
CA LEU A 340 15.48 13.16 25.48
C LEU A 340 14.35 14.06 24.96
N SER A 341 14.67 15.32 24.72
CA SER A 341 13.81 16.33 24.13
C SER A 341 14.67 17.50 23.65
N ILE A 342 14.16 18.32 22.74
CA ILE A 342 14.79 19.62 22.45
C ILE A 342 14.22 20.71 23.38
N GLY A 343 15.11 21.56 23.86
CA GLY A 343 14.81 22.66 24.77
C GLY A 343 15.59 23.93 24.40
N HIS A 344 15.56 24.92 25.30
CA HIS A 344 16.20 26.23 25.11
C HIS A 344 15.70 27.04 23.88
N ILE A 345 14.55 26.68 23.31
CA ILE A 345 14.01 27.22 22.07
C ILE A 345 13.65 28.71 22.18
N ASP A 346 14.25 29.53 21.33
CA ASP A 346 13.99 30.97 21.13
C ASP A 346 13.35 31.26 19.75
N GLU A 347 12.98 32.51 19.48
CA GLU A 347 12.36 32.91 18.21
C GLU A 347 13.34 33.00 17.05
N GLY A 348 13.02 32.28 15.97
CA GLY A 348 13.86 32.15 14.77
C GLY A 348 14.54 30.79 14.67
N ASP A 349 14.63 30.06 15.78
CA ASP A 349 15.15 28.71 15.87
C ASP A 349 14.34 27.72 15.03
N TYR A 350 14.98 26.60 14.66
CA TYR A 350 14.32 25.56 13.88
C TYR A 350 14.98 24.19 14.02
N VAL A 351 14.22 23.16 13.68
CA VAL A 351 14.70 21.79 13.43
C VAL A 351 14.21 21.30 12.08
N VAL A 352 14.99 20.44 11.43
CA VAL A 352 14.73 19.88 10.10
C VAL A 352 14.75 18.37 10.16
N TYR A 353 13.71 17.73 9.63
CA TYR A 353 13.64 16.29 9.47
C TYR A 353 13.50 15.97 7.98
N LYS A 354 14.48 15.28 7.42
CA LYS A 354 14.52 14.91 6.01
C LYS A 354 13.69 13.68 5.69
N ASN A 355 13.26 13.59 4.44
CA ASN A 355 12.53 12.46 3.86
C ASN A 355 11.38 11.96 4.74
N ILE A 356 10.52 12.88 5.17
CA ILE A 356 9.29 12.55 5.87
C ILE A 356 8.24 12.13 4.84
N ASP A 357 7.75 10.89 4.94
CA ASP A 357 6.70 10.36 4.08
C ASP A 357 5.31 10.60 4.70
N PHE A 358 4.57 11.52 4.09
CA PHE A 358 3.18 11.85 4.42
C PHE A 358 2.17 10.98 3.65
N GLY A 359 2.63 9.98 2.89
CA GLY A 359 1.81 8.99 2.20
C GLY A 359 0.73 9.62 1.31
N SER A 360 -0.50 9.14 1.42
CA SER A 360 -1.66 9.67 0.68
C SER A 360 -2.22 10.99 1.22
N GLY A 361 -1.75 11.48 2.37
CA GLY A 361 -2.30 12.64 3.05
C GLY A 361 -2.06 12.66 4.56
N ALA A 362 -1.74 13.82 5.11
CA ALA A 362 -1.84 14.16 6.52
C ALA A 362 -2.37 15.61 6.64
N SER A 363 -3.27 15.88 7.59
CA SER A 363 -3.86 17.22 7.80
C SER A 363 -4.03 17.60 9.29
N ILE A 364 -3.43 16.82 10.19
CA ILE A 364 -3.21 17.14 11.59
C ILE A 364 -1.70 17.00 11.89
N PHE A 365 -1.17 17.97 12.62
CA PHE A 365 0.15 17.93 13.26
C PHE A 365 -0.03 17.87 14.77
N GLU A 366 0.74 17.03 15.44
CA GLU A 366 0.70 16.84 16.89
C GLU A 366 2.11 17.02 17.49
N ALA A 367 2.19 17.74 18.60
CA ALA A 367 3.42 18.03 19.31
C ALA A 367 3.30 17.69 20.80
N ARG A 368 4.26 16.93 21.34
CA ARG A 368 4.40 16.66 22.78
C ARG A 368 5.34 17.69 23.38
N ALA A 369 4.81 18.64 24.15
CA ALA A 369 5.57 19.80 24.59
C ALA A 369 5.27 20.21 26.04
N ALA A 370 6.22 20.92 26.65
CA ALA A 370 6.14 21.45 28.01
C ALA A 370 6.66 22.90 28.03
N SER A 371 6.11 23.76 28.87
CA SER A 371 6.55 25.16 28.98
C SER A 371 6.27 25.74 30.36
N ASN A 372 7.27 26.45 30.90
CA ASN A 372 7.15 27.25 32.11
C ASN A 372 6.88 28.74 31.83
N THR A 373 6.71 29.13 30.56
CA THR A 373 6.48 30.52 30.12
C THR A 373 5.05 30.64 29.55
N GLY A 374 4.83 31.57 28.61
CA GLY A 374 3.55 31.68 27.90
C GLY A 374 3.32 30.58 26.86
N GLY A 375 4.37 29.81 26.52
CA GLY A 375 4.39 28.94 25.35
C GLY A 375 4.89 29.67 24.10
N GLY A 376 4.52 29.20 22.91
CA GLY A 376 4.97 29.75 21.63
C GLY A 376 4.26 29.11 20.44
N THR A 377 4.75 29.35 19.23
CA THR A 377 4.16 28.81 17.99
C THR A 377 5.19 28.10 17.12
N ILE A 378 4.83 26.89 16.69
CA ILE A 378 5.54 26.11 15.66
C ILE A 378 4.94 26.44 14.30
N GLU A 379 5.75 26.92 13.35
CA GLU A 379 5.43 26.93 11.92
C GLU A 379 5.81 25.58 11.30
N VAL A 380 4.84 24.88 10.72
CA VAL A 380 5.05 23.60 10.01
C VAL A 380 5.27 23.90 8.53
N ARG A 381 6.51 23.74 8.05
CA ARG A 381 6.94 24.13 6.70
C ARG A 381 7.54 22.96 5.93
N LEU A 382 7.42 23.00 4.59
CA LEU A 382 7.89 21.97 3.68
C LEU A 382 8.96 22.52 2.74
N ASP A 383 10.01 21.72 2.55
CA ASP A 383 11.09 21.87 1.56
C ASP A 383 11.90 23.18 1.69
N GLY A 384 11.78 23.87 2.82
CA GLY A 384 12.64 24.98 3.22
C GLY A 384 12.07 25.86 4.34
N LEU A 385 12.93 26.61 5.02
CA LEU A 385 12.55 27.60 6.05
C LEU A 385 11.61 28.71 5.54
N THR A 386 11.68 29.01 4.24
CA THR A 386 10.76 29.91 3.53
C THR A 386 9.83 29.17 2.56
N GLY A 387 9.80 27.84 2.66
CA GLY A 387 8.95 26.96 1.85
C GLY A 387 7.49 26.94 2.31
N THR A 388 6.72 26.03 1.73
CA THR A 388 5.26 25.95 1.87
C THR A 388 4.87 25.82 3.34
N LEU A 389 4.14 26.81 3.87
CA LEU A 389 3.56 26.75 5.21
C LEU A 389 2.34 25.83 5.18
N ALA A 390 2.51 24.59 5.66
CA ALA A 390 1.40 23.65 5.80
C ALA A 390 0.45 24.11 6.92
N GLY A 391 0.96 24.65 8.02
CA GLY A 391 0.14 25.26 9.07
C GLY A 391 0.95 25.78 10.24
N THR A 392 0.25 26.15 11.32
CA THR A 392 0.86 26.62 12.56
C THR A 392 0.25 25.92 13.77
N CYS A 393 1.05 25.69 14.81
CA CYS A 393 0.61 25.05 16.04
C CYS A 393 0.99 25.89 17.26
N VAL A 394 -0.02 26.41 17.96
CA VAL A 394 0.16 27.27 19.13
C VAL A 394 0.19 26.40 20.39
N LEU A 395 1.34 26.39 21.05
CA LEU A 395 1.58 25.73 22.33
C LEU A 395 1.35 26.72 23.47
N PRO A 396 0.48 26.42 24.46
CA PRO A 396 0.34 27.24 25.67
C PRO A 396 1.41 26.91 26.72
N GLY A 397 1.62 27.81 27.68
CA GLY A 397 2.29 27.49 28.93
C GLY A 397 1.62 26.31 29.64
N THR A 398 2.40 25.31 30.05
CA THR A 398 1.89 24.07 30.68
C THR A 398 2.06 24.04 32.19
N GLY A 399 2.79 25.02 32.76
CA GLY A 399 3.07 25.12 34.19
C GLY A 399 4.36 24.44 34.64
N GLY A 400 5.28 24.14 33.70
CA GLY A 400 6.61 23.64 34.01
C GLY A 400 7.34 23.08 32.79
N TRP A 401 8.68 23.16 32.78
CA TRP A 401 9.54 22.67 31.69
C TRP A 401 9.46 21.17 31.43
N GLN A 402 8.92 20.42 32.39
CA GLN A 402 8.81 18.96 32.36
C GLN A 402 7.36 18.51 32.63
N THR A 403 6.40 19.42 32.43
CA THR A 403 4.95 19.21 32.54
C THR A 403 4.36 19.05 31.14
N TRP A 404 4.36 17.83 30.62
CA TRP A 404 4.13 17.55 29.19
C TRP A 404 2.65 17.44 28.82
N ILE A 405 2.24 18.16 27.76
CA ILE A 405 0.95 18.01 27.09
C ILE A 405 1.16 17.56 25.64
N THR A 406 0.16 16.91 25.05
CA THR A 406 0.10 16.69 23.59
C THR A 406 -0.86 17.70 23.00
N LYS A 407 -0.40 18.46 22.01
CA LYS A 407 -1.17 19.48 21.32
C LYS A 407 -1.36 19.10 19.86
N SER A 408 -2.60 18.76 19.49
CA SER A 408 -3.01 18.55 18.10
C SER A 408 -3.43 19.87 17.45
N CYS A 409 -3.07 20.06 16.19
CA CYS A 409 -3.24 21.27 15.40
C CYS A 409 -3.58 20.94 13.95
N GLY A 410 -4.56 21.65 13.36
CA GLY A 410 -4.93 21.46 11.96
C GLY A 410 -3.92 22.09 11.00
N ILE A 411 -3.61 21.40 9.92
CA ILE A 411 -2.72 21.86 8.83
C ILE A 411 -3.39 21.61 7.47
N ASN A 412 -2.95 22.34 6.44
CA ASN A 412 -3.25 22.04 5.05
C ASN A 412 -2.74 20.63 4.71
N ALA A 413 -3.46 19.89 3.87
CA ALA A 413 -3.11 18.51 3.55
C ALA A 413 -1.72 18.39 2.88
N ILE A 414 -0.84 17.60 3.50
CA ILE A 414 0.51 17.24 3.01
C ILE A 414 0.45 15.81 2.49
N SER A 415 1.07 15.49 1.36
CA SER A 415 1.06 14.12 0.78
C SER A 415 2.33 13.85 -0.01
N GLY A 416 2.85 12.63 0.05
CA GLY A 416 4.15 12.26 -0.53
C GLY A 416 5.31 12.60 0.41
N MET A 417 6.52 12.63 -0.15
CA MET A 417 7.77 12.77 0.61
C MET A 417 8.28 14.21 0.56
N HIS A 418 8.63 14.77 1.73
CA HIS A 418 9.11 16.15 1.87
C HIS A 418 10.23 16.27 2.91
N ASP A 419 11.04 17.32 2.82
CA ASP A 419 11.86 17.78 3.95
C ASP A 419 10.99 18.65 4.88
N LEU A 420 10.76 18.20 6.11
CA LEU A 420 9.96 18.91 7.11
C LEU A 420 10.83 19.90 7.89
N TYR A 421 10.42 21.17 7.90
CA TYR A 421 11.01 22.23 8.71
C TYR A 421 10.01 22.66 9.79
N LEU A 422 10.40 22.57 11.06
CA LEU A 422 9.68 23.18 12.17
C LEU A 422 10.44 24.43 12.61
N LYS A 423 9.82 25.60 12.46
CA LYS A 423 10.39 26.89 12.84
C LYS A 423 9.63 27.49 14.01
N PHE A 424 10.34 28.08 14.98
CA PHE A 424 9.78 28.49 16.26
C PHE A 424 9.67 30.01 16.38
N THR A 425 8.59 30.49 17.01
CA THR A 425 8.24 31.92 17.13
C THR A 425 7.47 32.23 18.42
N GLY A 426 7.63 33.43 18.99
CA GLY A 426 6.89 33.90 20.19
C GLY A 426 7.73 34.62 21.25
N GLY A 427 8.96 35.06 20.96
CA GLY A 427 9.92 35.56 21.96
C GLY A 427 10.97 34.51 22.38
N SER A 428 11.45 34.56 23.62
CA SER A 428 12.51 33.68 24.13
C SER A 428 12.00 32.65 25.14
N ASN A 429 12.63 31.47 25.15
CA ASN A 429 12.36 30.33 26.02
C ASN A 429 10.88 29.92 25.92
N LEU A 430 10.51 29.42 24.75
CA LEU A 430 9.12 29.18 24.36
C LEU A 430 8.56 27.92 25.01
N PHE A 431 9.19 26.77 24.76
CA PHE A 431 8.78 25.44 25.19
C PHE A 431 9.92 24.44 24.97
N ASN A 432 9.84 23.31 25.65
CA ASN A 432 10.57 22.09 25.29
C ASN A 432 9.63 21.21 24.43
N LEU A 433 10.20 20.49 23.46
CA LEU A 433 9.49 19.60 22.54
C LEU A 433 10.12 18.20 22.64
N ASN A 434 9.32 17.21 23.02
CA ASN A 434 9.73 15.81 23.19
C ASN A 434 9.59 15.06 21.86
N TRP A 435 8.39 15.06 21.25
CA TRP A 435 8.17 14.44 19.95
C TRP A 435 7.12 15.16 19.11
N ILE A 436 7.10 14.83 17.82
CA ILE A 436 6.07 15.20 16.86
C ILE A 436 5.46 13.97 16.19
N LYS A 437 4.22 14.11 15.73
CA LYS A 437 3.53 13.10 14.92
C LYS A 437 2.56 13.80 13.98
N PHE A 438 2.35 13.23 12.80
CA PHE A 438 1.28 13.64 11.90
C PHE A 438 0.19 12.59 11.83
N SER A 439 -0.99 13.05 11.49
CA SER A 439 -2.12 12.20 11.17
C SER A 439 -2.94 12.83 10.05
N ASN A 440 -3.70 12.03 9.32
CA ASN A 440 -4.91 12.59 8.73
C ASN A 440 -5.81 13.07 9.88
N PRO A 441 -6.80 13.93 9.59
CA PRO A 441 -8.05 13.80 10.30
C PRO A 441 -8.53 12.38 10.06
N THR A 442 -8.28 11.50 11.04
CA THR A 442 -9.31 10.58 11.44
C THR A 442 -10.54 11.46 11.67
N THR A 443 -11.49 11.43 10.72
CA THR A 443 -12.91 11.57 11.06
C THR A 443 -13.08 10.70 12.31
N PRO A 444 -13.18 11.25 13.54
CA PRO A 444 -12.78 10.50 14.73
C PRO A 444 -13.65 9.26 14.85
N ILE A 445 -13.08 8.09 14.51
CA ILE A 445 -13.89 6.95 14.06
C ILE A 445 -14.75 6.55 15.24
N PRO A 446 -16.08 6.73 15.19
CA PRO A 446 -16.89 6.61 16.40
C PRO A 446 -16.71 5.22 16.97
N THR A 447 -16.43 5.14 18.27
CA THR A 447 -16.20 3.88 18.97
C THR A 447 -17.47 3.05 18.87
N ARG A 448 -17.43 2.03 18.01
CA ARG A 448 -18.56 1.20 17.59
C ARG A 448 -18.18 -0.27 17.64
N GLY A 449 -19.17 -1.14 17.49
CA GLY A 449 -18.98 -2.58 17.42
C GLY A 449 -19.03 -3.27 18.78
N ALA A 450 -18.44 -4.45 18.84
CA ALA A 450 -18.42 -5.30 20.02
C ALA A 450 -17.42 -4.81 21.06
N LYS A 451 -17.87 -4.72 22.31
CA LYS A 451 -17.01 -4.50 23.47
C LYS A 451 -16.54 -5.85 24.00
N MET A 452 -15.35 -6.23 23.58
CA MET A 452 -14.68 -7.46 24.01
C MET A 452 -13.85 -7.23 25.29
N PRO A 453 -13.56 -8.29 26.07
CA PRO A 453 -12.80 -8.19 27.33
C PRO A 453 -11.29 -8.05 27.15
N TYR A 454 -10.78 -8.07 25.92
CA TYR A 454 -9.36 -8.01 25.57
C TYR A 454 -8.97 -6.70 24.91
N ASP A 455 -7.77 -6.22 25.22
CA ASP A 455 -7.09 -5.17 24.46
C ASP A 455 -6.37 -5.78 23.25
N ILE A 456 -6.41 -5.09 22.10
CA ILE A 456 -5.58 -5.40 20.91
C ILE A 456 -4.36 -4.47 20.86
N TYR A 457 -3.24 -4.96 20.33
CA TYR A 457 -1.98 -4.25 20.19
C TYR A 457 -1.38 -4.57 18.81
N GLU A 458 -1.59 -3.67 17.84
CA GLU A 458 -1.05 -3.79 16.48
C GLU A 458 0.49 -3.81 16.53
N ALA A 459 1.13 -4.67 15.73
CA ALA A 459 2.56 -4.91 15.84
C ALA A 459 3.41 -3.70 15.42
N GLU A 460 2.94 -2.89 14.46
CA GLU A 460 3.62 -1.67 14.02
C GLU A 460 3.60 -0.52 15.04
N ASP A 461 2.69 -0.57 16.02
CA ASP A 461 2.67 0.33 17.19
C ASP A 461 3.61 -0.19 18.32
N GLY A 462 4.21 -1.37 18.15
CA GLY A 462 5.13 -2.00 19.09
C GLY A 462 6.59 -1.56 18.91
N VAL A 463 7.40 -1.68 19.97
CA VAL A 463 8.85 -1.44 19.93
C VAL A 463 9.52 -2.63 19.24
N ILE A 464 9.97 -2.42 18.00
CA ILE A 464 10.67 -3.42 17.20
C ILE A 464 12.20 -3.39 17.40
N GLY A 465 12.90 -4.47 17.06
CA GLY A 465 14.36 -4.48 17.06
C GLY A 465 14.99 -5.77 16.53
N GLY A 466 16.33 -5.81 16.56
CA GLY A 466 17.11 -7.00 16.18
C GLY A 466 16.94 -7.44 14.71
N GLY A 467 16.73 -6.50 13.79
CA GLY A 467 16.46 -6.79 12.37
C GLY A 467 14.99 -7.06 12.05
N ALA A 468 14.08 -6.88 13.00
CA ALA A 468 12.65 -6.81 12.71
C ALA A 468 12.32 -5.57 11.86
N ALA A 469 11.33 -5.67 10.96
CA ALA A 469 10.93 -4.58 10.08
C ALA A 469 9.41 -4.56 9.85
N ILE A 470 8.81 -3.37 9.88
CA ILE A 470 7.41 -3.14 9.50
C ILE A 470 7.27 -3.29 7.98
N VAL A 471 6.21 -3.96 7.54
CA VAL A 471 5.78 -4.01 6.13
C VAL A 471 4.45 -3.29 5.95
N GLY A 472 4.24 -2.69 4.79
CA GLY A 472 2.98 -2.01 4.42
C GLY A 472 2.96 -0.50 4.64
N PRO A 473 1.83 0.18 4.32
CA PRO A 473 0.55 -0.42 3.96
C PRO A 473 0.33 -0.67 2.46
N ASN A 474 -0.37 -1.75 2.11
CA ASN A 474 -0.92 -1.98 0.76
C ASN A 474 -2.33 -2.60 0.83
N ARG A 475 -2.86 -3.13 -0.29
CA ARG A 475 -4.18 -3.81 -0.36
C ARG A 475 -4.12 -5.12 -1.18
N ASN A 476 -2.93 -5.72 -1.28
CA ASN A 476 -2.67 -6.86 -2.16
C ASN A 476 -3.21 -8.16 -1.53
N VAL A 477 -3.86 -9.00 -2.33
CA VAL A 477 -4.26 -10.35 -1.92
C VAL A 477 -3.02 -11.25 -1.85
N GLY A 478 -2.91 -12.09 -0.82
CA GLY A 478 -1.75 -12.97 -0.63
C GLY A 478 -0.46 -12.27 -0.18
N ASP A 479 -0.56 -11.01 0.28
CA ASP A 479 0.57 -10.19 0.75
C ASP A 479 0.53 -9.99 2.27
N LEU A 480 1.72 -9.99 2.90
CA LEU A 480 1.86 -9.90 4.36
C LEU A 480 1.31 -8.59 4.94
N ALA A 481 1.39 -7.47 4.23
CA ALA A 481 0.75 -6.23 4.66
C ALA A 481 -0.72 -6.17 4.20
N GLY A 482 -1.00 -6.65 2.98
CA GLY A 482 -2.36 -6.62 2.41
C GLY A 482 -3.41 -7.39 3.21
N GLU A 483 -3.03 -8.50 3.87
CA GLU A 483 -3.92 -9.34 4.70
C GLU A 483 -3.83 -9.11 6.22
N ALA A 484 -3.12 -8.06 6.66
CA ALA A 484 -2.94 -7.72 8.08
C ALA A 484 -3.87 -6.60 8.57
N SER A 485 -4.04 -6.49 9.90
CA SER A 485 -4.73 -5.36 10.54
C SER A 485 -3.99 -4.06 10.26
N GLY A 486 -4.71 -2.94 10.16
CA GLY A 486 -4.11 -1.68 9.71
C GLY A 486 -3.58 -1.69 8.26
N ARG A 487 -3.59 -2.86 7.60
CA ARG A 487 -2.78 -3.26 6.44
C ARG A 487 -1.26 -3.25 6.68
N LYS A 488 -0.80 -3.58 7.89
CA LYS A 488 0.63 -3.60 8.25
C LYS A 488 0.96 -4.79 9.16
N ALA A 489 2.22 -5.19 9.18
CA ALA A 489 2.71 -6.24 10.08
C ALA A 489 4.20 -6.02 10.39
N VAL A 490 4.71 -6.67 11.44
CA VAL A 490 6.16 -6.72 11.73
C VAL A 490 6.73 -8.08 11.36
N THR A 491 7.72 -8.07 10.46
CA THR A 491 8.47 -9.27 10.07
C THR A 491 9.62 -9.56 11.03
N LEU A 492 9.77 -10.82 11.43
CA LEU A 492 10.87 -11.32 12.28
C LEU A 492 11.71 -12.31 11.48
N ASN A 493 12.59 -11.80 10.61
CA ASN A 493 13.29 -12.62 9.62
C ASN A 493 14.67 -13.13 10.09
N THR A 494 15.33 -12.45 11.02
CA THR A 494 16.66 -12.83 11.53
C THR A 494 16.63 -13.25 13.00
N THR A 495 17.59 -14.06 13.42
CA THR A 495 17.73 -14.43 14.83
C THR A 495 18.07 -13.19 15.66
N GLY A 496 17.32 -12.98 16.74
CA GLY A 496 17.34 -11.76 17.55
C GLY A 496 16.24 -10.75 17.19
N SER A 497 15.53 -10.92 16.06
CA SER A 497 14.43 -10.02 15.67
C SER A 497 13.26 -10.13 16.64
N PHE A 498 12.71 -8.98 17.05
CA PHE A 498 11.59 -8.92 17.99
C PHE A 498 10.60 -7.79 17.73
N VAL A 499 9.40 -7.94 18.30
CA VAL A 499 8.42 -6.88 18.57
C VAL A 499 8.01 -6.92 20.04
N GLN A 500 7.89 -5.76 20.69
CA GLN A 500 7.61 -5.63 22.12
C GLN A 500 6.46 -4.65 22.40
N PHE A 501 5.53 -5.08 23.25
CA PHE A 501 4.35 -4.34 23.67
C PHE A 501 4.43 -4.01 25.17
N THR A 502 3.76 -2.94 25.61
CA THR A 502 3.57 -2.61 27.04
C THR A 502 2.10 -2.78 27.41
N THR A 503 1.80 -3.55 28.46
CA THR A 503 0.43 -3.96 28.78
C THR A 503 -0.44 -2.79 29.30
N LYS A 504 -1.61 -2.57 28.68
CA LYS A 504 -2.60 -1.53 29.04
C LYS A 504 -3.38 -1.88 30.31
N ALA A 505 -3.51 -3.17 30.60
CA ALA A 505 -4.19 -3.78 31.74
C ALA A 505 -3.43 -5.03 32.22
N ASP A 506 -3.85 -5.62 33.33
CA ASP A 506 -3.39 -6.95 33.74
C ASP A 506 -3.84 -8.02 32.71
N THR A 507 -3.05 -9.08 32.52
CA THR A 507 -3.40 -10.20 31.63
C THR A 507 -2.80 -11.52 32.11
N ASN A 508 -3.47 -12.64 31.87
CA ASN A 508 -2.90 -13.98 32.02
C ASN A 508 -3.03 -14.82 30.73
N THR A 509 -3.34 -14.16 29.62
CA THR A 509 -3.50 -14.79 28.29
C THR A 509 -2.73 -14.03 27.22
N LEU A 510 -2.46 -14.72 26.11
CA LEU A 510 -1.99 -14.11 24.88
C LEU A 510 -2.62 -14.82 23.68
N VAL A 511 -3.19 -14.02 22.80
CA VAL A 511 -3.52 -14.36 21.41
C VAL A 511 -2.53 -13.61 20.52
N MET A 512 -2.06 -14.24 19.45
CA MET A 512 -1.22 -13.62 18.42
C MET A 512 -1.78 -13.95 17.05
N ARG A 513 -2.03 -12.94 16.20
CA ARG A 513 -2.27 -13.17 14.77
C ARG A 513 -0.96 -13.09 14.03
N PHE A 514 -0.69 -14.08 13.19
CA PHE A 514 0.62 -14.30 12.60
C PHE A 514 0.55 -15.00 11.25
N SER A 515 1.60 -14.84 10.46
CA SER A 515 1.88 -15.62 9.27
C SER A 515 3.23 -16.33 9.43
N ILE A 516 3.28 -17.61 9.05
CA ILE A 516 4.52 -18.35 8.75
C ILE A 516 4.33 -19.05 7.40
N PRO A 517 5.41 -19.36 6.64
CA PRO A 517 5.32 -20.07 5.37
C PRO A 517 4.49 -21.38 5.43
N ASP A 518 3.87 -21.73 4.31
CA ASP A 518 3.34 -23.07 4.06
C ASP A 518 4.48 -24.09 3.83
N ALA A 519 4.14 -25.38 3.88
CA ALA A 519 4.99 -26.43 3.32
C ALA A 519 4.98 -26.35 1.78
N PRO A 520 6.07 -26.71 1.08
CA PRO A 520 6.15 -26.61 -0.39
C PRO A 520 5.13 -27.44 -1.20
N GLY A 521 4.34 -28.30 -0.54
CA GLY A 521 3.27 -29.09 -1.14
C GLY A 521 1.89 -28.87 -0.51
N GLY A 522 1.72 -27.85 0.33
CA GLY A 522 0.49 -27.60 1.09
C GLY A 522 0.43 -28.30 2.44
N GLY A 523 -0.55 -27.92 3.25
CA GLY A 523 -0.88 -28.56 4.53
C GLY A 523 -0.14 -28.01 5.76
N GLY A 524 0.67 -26.97 5.59
CA GLY A 524 1.32 -26.22 6.66
C GLY A 524 2.60 -26.84 7.23
N ILE A 525 3.33 -26.01 7.97
CA ILE A 525 4.42 -26.41 8.87
C ILE A 525 4.01 -26.10 10.32
N ASN A 526 4.68 -26.75 11.27
CA ASN A 526 4.63 -26.31 12.67
C ASN A 526 5.92 -25.56 13.02
N SER A 527 5.80 -24.51 13.82
CA SER A 527 6.92 -23.76 14.36
C SER A 527 6.63 -23.28 15.78
N THR A 528 7.56 -22.53 16.36
CA THR A 528 7.47 -21.91 17.68
C THR A 528 7.98 -20.48 17.64
N LEU A 529 7.51 -19.63 18.55
CA LEU A 529 8.10 -18.31 18.79
C LEU A 529 8.28 -18.07 20.29
N ASN A 530 9.38 -17.42 20.68
CA ASN A 530 9.73 -17.26 22.09
C ASN A 530 9.18 -15.97 22.68
N ILE A 531 8.63 -16.05 23.89
CA ILE A 531 7.94 -14.96 24.59
C ILE A 531 8.69 -14.61 25.87
N TYR A 532 9.04 -13.33 25.95
CA TYR A 532 9.73 -12.72 27.08
C TYR A 532 8.79 -11.74 27.79
N VAL A 533 8.77 -11.77 29.12
CA VAL A 533 8.08 -10.75 29.94
C VAL A 533 9.13 -9.99 30.74
N ASN A 534 9.08 -8.65 30.71
CA ASN A 534 10.03 -7.78 31.40
C ASN A 534 11.51 -8.19 31.14
N GLY A 535 11.82 -8.52 29.88
CA GLY A 535 13.14 -8.98 29.42
C GLY A 535 13.50 -10.43 29.77
N THR A 536 12.69 -11.15 30.54
CA THR A 536 12.97 -12.54 30.98
C THR A 536 12.20 -13.54 30.14
N TYR A 537 12.86 -14.58 29.62
CA TYR A 537 12.18 -15.67 28.89
C TYR A 537 11.12 -16.30 29.81
N THR A 538 9.89 -16.37 29.33
CA THR A 538 8.73 -16.81 30.13
C THR A 538 8.09 -18.06 29.55
N LYS A 539 7.87 -18.10 28.23
CA LYS A 539 7.18 -19.21 27.56
C LYS A 539 7.51 -19.22 26.07
N THR A 540 7.14 -20.30 25.40
CA THR A 540 7.12 -20.39 23.93
C THR A 540 5.67 -20.60 23.51
N ILE A 541 5.27 -19.99 22.39
CA ILE A 541 3.97 -20.22 21.75
C ILE A 541 4.14 -21.16 20.56
N ASP A 542 3.28 -22.18 20.48
CA ASP A 542 3.22 -23.13 19.37
C ASP A 542 2.43 -22.53 18.21
N LEU A 543 2.98 -22.64 17.00
CA LEU A 543 2.44 -22.06 15.76
C LEU A 543 2.26 -23.15 14.71
N THR A 544 1.22 -23.02 13.87
CA THR A 544 1.02 -23.87 12.70
C THR A 544 0.54 -23.05 11.51
N SER A 545 0.93 -23.41 10.30
CA SER A 545 0.32 -22.89 9.06
C SER A 545 -0.73 -23.82 8.46
N LYS A 546 -1.16 -24.87 9.18
CA LYS A 546 -2.15 -25.88 8.73
C LYS A 546 -3.50 -25.30 8.29
N TYR A 547 -3.93 -24.17 8.86
CA TYR A 547 -5.27 -23.60 8.66
C TYR A 547 -5.29 -22.29 7.85
N MET A 548 -4.12 -21.69 7.63
CA MET A 548 -3.88 -20.61 6.67
C MET A 548 -3.44 -21.19 5.31
N TRP A 549 -3.16 -20.32 4.33
CA TRP A 549 -2.74 -20.65 2.97
C TRP A 549 -3.81 -21.41 2.16
N LEU A 550 -4.76 -20.62 1.67
CA LEU A 550 -5.61 -21.02 0.55
C LEU A 550 -5.06 -20.43 -0.75
N TYR A 551 -5.43 -21.03 -1.88
CA TYR A 551 -4.82 -20.79 -3.18
C TYR A 551 -5.86 -20.76 -4.31
N GLY A 552 -5.52 -20.09 -5.41
CA GLY A 552 -6.36 -20.05 -6.62
C GLY A 552 -7.44 -18.97 -6.59
N SER A 553 -8.56 -19.18 -7.29
CA SER A 553 -9.61 -18.17 -7.44
C SER A 553 -10.36 -17.91 -6.14
N GLU A 554 -10.61 -16.63 -5.86
CA GLU A 554 -11.44 -16.13 -4.76
C GLU A 554 -12.85 -16.75 -4.71
N THR A 555 -13.37 -17.18 -5.87
CA THR A 555 -14.67 -17.84 -6.01
C THR A 555 -14.73 -19.25 -5.44
N SER A 556 -13.63 -19.99 -5.47
CA SER A 556 -13.53 -21.38 -4.99
C SER A 556 -12.06 -21.73 -4.72
N PRO A 557 -11.45 -21.17 -3.67
CA PRO A 557 -10.04 -21.41 -3.37
C PRO A 557 -9.85 -22.75 -2.67
N ASP A 558 -8.66 -23.33 -2.86
CA ASP A 558 -8.28 -24.67 -2.43
C ASP A 558 -7.03 -24.62 -1.53
N ASN A 559 -6.74 -25.65 -0.73
CA ASN A 559 -5.58 -25.66 0.18
C ASN A 559 -4.31 -26.30 -0.42
N SER A 560 -4.25 -26.45 -1.75
CA SER A 560 -3.06 -26.86 -2.50
C SER A 560 -2.36 -25.66 -3.15
N PRO A 561 -1.04 -25.45 -2.93
CA PRO A 561 -0.24 -24.43 -3.64
C PRO A 561 -0.29 -24.54 -5.18
N GLY A 562 -0.67 -25.70 -5.71
CA GLY A 562 -0.87 -25.90 -7.15
C GLY A 562 -2.13 -25.22 -7.73
N ALA A 563 -3.04 -24.71 -6.89
CA ALA A 563 -4.29 -24.10 -7.33
C ALA A 563 -4.15 -22.64 -7.83
N GLY A 564 -3.05 -21.95 -7.48
CA GLY A 564 -2.75 -20.61 -8.00
C GLY A 564 -2.10 -19.68 -6.98
N ALA A 565 -2.40 -18.38 -7.06
CA ALA A 565 -1.88 -17.37 -6.13
C ALA A 565 -2.43 -17.56 -4.69
N PRO A 566 -1.64 -17.26 -3.64
CA PRO A 566 -2.05 -17.42 -2.25
C PRO A 566 -3.07 -16.38 -1.79
N ARG A 567 -3.77 -16.71 -0.71
CA ARG A 567 -4.71 -15.89 0.05
C ARG A 567 -4.96 -16.52 1.44
N HIS A 568 -5.55 -15.78 2.37
CA HIS A 568 -5.79 -16.25 3.75
C HIS A 568 -4.49 -16.72 4.43
N ILE A 569 -3.45 -15.89 4.40
CA ILE A 569 -2.07 -16.27 4.76
C ILE A 569 -1.76 -16.07 6.26
N TYR A 570 -2.77 -15.81 7.08
CA TYR A 570 -2.67 -15.48 8.50
C TYR A 570 -3.64 -16.34 9.32
N ASP A 571 -3.20 -16.79 10.50
CA ASP A 571 -3.97 -17.56 11.48
C ASP A 571 -3.74 -16.98 12.90
N GLU A 572 -4.46 -17.48 13.92
CA GLU A 572 -4.24 -17.10 15.32
C GLU A 572 -3.73 -18.26 16.20
N ALA A 573 -2.72 -17.95 17.02
CA ALA A 573 -2.22 -18.83 18.07
C ALA A 573 -2.62 -18.28 19.44
N ASN A 574 -2.92 -19.16 20.40
CA ASN A 574 -3.42 -18.77 21.72
C ASN A 574 -2.80 -19.60 22.87
N MET A 575 -2.47 -18.93 23.97
CA MET A 575 -1.91 -19.55 25.18
C MET A 575 -2.30 -18.80 26.46
N MET A 576 -2.14 -19.46 27.61
CA MET A 576 -2.17 -18.84 28.93
C MET A 576 -0.76 -18.75 29.54
N PHE A 577 -0.49 -17.64 30.21
CA PHE A 577 0.64 -17.52 31.13
C PHE A 577 0.34 -18.25 32.43
N ASP A 578 1.37 -18.78 33.08
CA ASP A 578 1.23 -19.55 34.34
C ASP A 578 1.09 -18.63 35.58
N GLN A 579 0.97 -17.32 35.35
CA GLN A 579 0.81 -16.24 36.33
C GLN A 579 0.12 -15.04 35.67
N THR A 580 -0.46 -14.13 36.46
CA THR A 580 -0.89 -12.81 35.95
C THR A 580 0.32 -11.94 35.67
N ILE A 581 0.35 -11.36 34.47
CA ILE A 581 1.27 -10.32 34.02
C ILE A 581 0.63 -8.95 34.33
N PRO A 582 1.21 -8.13 35.24
CA PRO A 582 0.62 -6.85 35.61
C PRO A 582 0.62 -5.83 34.46
N LYS A 583 -0.32 -4.87 34.52
CA LYS A 583 -0.32 -3.63 33.74
C LYS A 583 1.05 -2.94 33.78
N GLY A 584 1.50 -2.42 32.64
CA GLY A 584 2.78 -1.74 32.49
C GLY A 584 3.99 -2.68 32.33
N SER A 585 3.79 -4.00 32.36
CA SER A 585 4.84 -4.96 32.00
C SER A 585 5.10 -4.93 30.49
N THR A 586 6.33 -5.24 30.07
CA THR A 586 6.60 -5.49 28.65
C THR A 586 6.41 -6.96 28.30
N ILE A 587 5.79 -7.23 27.16
CA ILE A 587 5.70 -8.55 26.53
C ILE A 587 6.40 -8.46 25.17
N LYS A 588 7.44 -9.28 24.95
CA LYS A 588 8.24 -9.29 23.74
C LYS A 588 8.16 -10.65 23.06
N LEU A 589 7.83 -10.64 21.77
CA LEU A 589 7.88 -11.79 20.87
C LEU A 589 9.22 -11.75 20.13
N GLN A 590 10.01 -12.83 20.19
CA GLN A 590 11.37 -12.84 19.64
C GLN A 590 11.69 -14.14 18.89
N LYS A 591 12.37 -14.01 17.75
CA LYS A 591 12.94 -15.13 16.98
C LYS A 591 14.31 -15.50 17.55
N ASP A 592 14.36 -16.53 18.38
CA ASP A 592 15.59 -17.10 18.95
C ASP A 592 16.25 -18.14 18.01
N PRO A 593 17.48 -18.62 18.28
CA PRO A 593 18.18 -19.59 17.42
C PRO A 593 17.41 -20.90 17.16
N ALA A 594 16.48 -21.27 18.03
CA ALA A 594 15.62 -22.45 17.87
C ALA A 594 14.39 -22.21 16.96
N ASN A 595 13.99 -20.95 16.75
CA ASN A 595 12.81 -20.59 15.96
C ASN A 595 13.24 -20.47 14.48
N THR A 596 13.21 -21.58 13.73
CA THR A 596 13.90 -21.69 12.43
C THR A 596 13.26 -20.92 11.27
N THR A 597 11.93 -20.86 11.18
CA THR A 597 11.21 -20.22 10.05
C THR A 597 11.17 -18.68 10.14
N THR A 598 10.61 -18.00 9.13
CA THR A 598 10.29 -16.56 9.15
C THR A 598 8.88 -16.32 9.69
N TYR A 599 8.65 -15.15 10.29
CA TYR A 599 7.36 -14.77 10.87
C TYR A 599 6.94 -13.38 10.38
N ALA A 600 5.65 -13.17 10.15
CA ALA A 600 5.04 -11.85 10.25
C ALA A 600 4.06 -11.84 11.43
N ILE A 601 4.17 -10.84 12.29
CA ILE A 601 3.28 -10.61 13.43
C ILE A 601 2.36 -9.46 13.05
N ASP A 602 1.06 -9.69 13.13
CA ASP A 602 0.02 -8.70 12.85
C ASP A 602 -0.32 -7.92 14.13
N PHE A 603 -0.78 -8.63 15.16
CA PHE A 603 -1.02 -8.07 16.49
C PHE A 603 -0.92 -9.13 17.58
N VAL A 604 -0.96 -8.69 18.84
CA VAL A 604 -1.41 -9.51 19.97
C VAL A 604 -2.72 -9.00 20.54
N SER A 605 -3.53 -9.88 21.15
CA SER A 605 -4.58 -9.46 22.07
C SER A 605 -4.45 -10.15 23.43
N LEU A 606 -4.73 -9.39 24.49
CA LEU A 606 -4.42 -9.75 25.88
C LEU A 606 -5.67 -9.61 26.76
N GLU A 607 -5.92 -10.59 27.63
CA GLU A 607 -7.12 -10.71 28.47
C GLU A 607 -6.76 -11.25 29.86
N GLN A 608 -7.37 -10.70 30.92
CA GLN A 608 -7.35 -11.32 32.25
C GLN A 608 -8.59 -12.18 32.44
N VAL A 609 -8.40 -13.50 32.61
CA VAL A 609 -9.50 -14.47 32.72
C VAL A 609 -9.39 -15.35 33.97
N SER A 610 -10.53 -15.90 34.39
CA SER A 610 -10.65 -16.83 35.52
C SER A 610 -11.73 -17.89 35.22
N PRO A 611 -11.61 -19.11 35.77
CA PRO A 611 -12.55 -20.18 35.46
C PRO A 611 -13.89 -19.95 36.16
N ILE A 612 -14.98 -20.09 35.39
CA ILE A 612 -16.36 -20.02 35.89
C ILE A 612 -16.69 -21.35 36.60
N ALA A 613 -17.19 -21.28 37.84
CA ALA A 613 -17.57 -22.46 38.61
C ALA A 613 -18.94 -23.04 38.19
N ASN A 614 -19.22 -24.29 38.59
CA ASN A 614 -20.53 -24.90 38.41
C ASN A 614 -21.62 -24.05 39.10
N PRO A 615 -22.64 -23.51 38.36
CA PRO A 615 -23.61 -22.59 38.94
C PRO A 615 -24.50 -23.22 40.02
N ASP A 616 -24.75 -24.54 39.95
CA ASP A 616 -25.50 -25.29 40.96
C ASP A 616 -25.22 -26.80 40.82
N PRO A 617 -24.29 -27.38 41.61
CA PRO A 617 -23.97 -28.80 41.56
C PRO A 617 -25.13 -29.76 41.86
N ALA A 618 -26.26 -29.30 42.39
CA ALA A 618 -27.46 -30.11 42.58
C ALA A 618 -28.41 -30.10 41.36
N LYS A 619 -28.20 -29.19 40.39
CA LYS A 619 -29.04 -29.04 39.19
C LYS A 619 -28.28 -29.19 37.85
N TYR A 620 -26.95 -29.05 37.85
CA TYR A 620 -26.11 -29.24 36.67
C TYR A 620 -25.33 -30.54 36.74
N VAL A 621 -25.58 -31.44 35.78
CA VAL A 621 -24.81 -32.68 35.62
C VAL A 621 -23.39 -32.34 35.17
N THR A 622 -22.39 -32.92 35.81
CA THR A 622 -20.98 -32.85 35.35
C THR A 622 -20.64 -34.16 34.63
N PRO A 623 -20.07 -34.13 33.41
CA PRO A 623 -19.55 -35.33 32.73
C PRO A 623 -18.54 -36.11 33.56
N ALA A 624 -18.48 -37.43 33.38
CA ALA A 624 -17.55 -38.29 34.11
C ALA A 624 -16.08 -38.11 33.70
N ASN A 625 -15.84 -37.60 32.49
CA ASN A 625 -14.54 -37.23 31.91
C ASN A 625 -14.80 -36.33 30.68
N THR A 626 -13.75 -35.95 29.93
CA THR A 626 -13.87 -35.03 28.78
C THR A 626 -14.20 -35.69 27.44
N SER A 627 -14.46 -37.01 27.40
CA SER A 627 -14.84 -37.67 26.14
C SER A 627 -16.22 -37.27 25.64
N HIS A 628 -16.42 -37.34 24.31
CA HIS A 628 -17.72 -37.14 23.68
C HIS A 628 -18.84 -37.96 24.35
N GLN A 629 -18.64 -39.26 24.61
CA GLN A 629 -19.68 -40.10 25.22
C GLN A 629 -20.07 -39.59 26.62
N ALA A 630 -19.09 -39.22 27.47
CA ALA A 630 -19.38 -38.72 28.81
C ALA A 630 -20.15 -37.39 28.82
N VAL A 631 -19.97 -36.55 27.78
CA VAL A 631 -20.76 -35.32 27.60
C VAL A 631 -22.17 -35.64 27.10
N GLN A 632 -22.32 -36.56 26.14
CA GLN A 632 -23.64 -36.99 25.67
C GLN A 632 -24.44 -37.70 26.78
N ASP A 633 -23.80 -38.56 27.59
CA ASP A 633 -24.40 -39.20 28.77
C ASP A 633 -24.91 -38.16 29.79
N ALA A 634 -24.22 -37.03 29.93
CA ALA A 634 -24.65 -35.94 30.80
C ALA A 634 -25.89 -35.21 30.23
N LEU A 635 -25.93 -34.94 28.92
CA LEU A 635 -27.08 -34.38 28.22
C LEU A 635 -28.29 -35.31 28.31
N ASP A 636 -28.08 -36.60 28.08
CA ASP A 636 -29.07 -37.66 28.18
C ASP A 636 -29.64 -37.77 29.59
N ARG A 637 -28.78 -37.73 30.62
CA ARG A 637 -29.21 -37.72 32.03
C ARG A 637 -30.06 -36.50 32.38
N VAL A 638 -29.76 -35.32 31.84
CA VAL A 638 -30.64 -34.15 32.00
C VAL A 638 -31.97 -34.40 31.28
N ARG A 639 -31.95 -34.79 29.99
CA ARG A 639 -33.15 -35.06 29.19
C ARG A 639 -34.09 -36.05 29.88
N MET A 640 -33.56 -37.15 30.40
CA MET A 640 -34.32 -38.22 31.06
C MET A 640 -34.81 -37.89 32.48
N ASP A 641 -34.38 -36.78 33.11
CA ASP A 641 -34.88 -36.41 34.45
C ASP A 641 -36.36 -36.03 34.44
N GLN A 642 -37.18 -36.92 35.01
CA GLN A 642 -38.62 -36.73 35.25
C GLN A 642 -38.92 -35.92 36.52
N THR A 643 -37.93 -35.67 37.38
CA THR A 643 -38.14 -34.92 38.65
C THR A 643 -38.09 -33.40 38.49
N GLY A 644 -37.64 -32.91 37.33
CA GLY A 644 -37.52 -31.47 37.05
C GLY A 644 -36.41 -30.76 37.85
N LYS A 645 -35.49 -31.53 38.47
CA LYS A 645 -34.40 -30.99 39.28
C LYS A 645 -33.18 -30.64 38.43
N LEU A 646 -32.91 -31.43 37.40
CA LEU A 646 -31.78 -31.22 36.50
C LEU A 646 -32.15 -30.24 35.39
N VAL A 647 -31.42 -29.13 35.32
CA VAL A 647 -31.66 -28.01 34.37
C VAL A 647 -30.60 -27.92 33.28
N GLY A 648 -29.46 -28.62 33.43
CA GLY A 648 -28.30 -28.37 32.61
C GLY A 648 -27.13 -29.32 32.78
N VAL A 649 -26.13 -29.13 31.93
CA VAL A 649 -24.81 -29.77 32.00
C VAL A 649 -23.79 -28.67 32.28
N TYR A 650 -22.96 -28.88 33.30
CA TYR A 650 -21.78 -28.07 33.55
C TYR A 650 -20.54 -28.80 33.00
N LEU A 651 -19.74 -28.09 32.24
CA LEU A 651 -18.50 -28.59 31.64
C LEU A 651 -17.32 -27.96 32.38
N PRO A 652 -16.56 -28.72 33.20
CA PRO A 652 -15.33 -28.24 33.82
C PRO A 652 -14.29 -27.69 32.82
N ALA A 653 -13.27 -27.03 33.37
CA ALA A 653 -12.05 -26.73 32.63
C ALA A 653 -11.40 -28.04 32.13
N GLY A 654 -10.99 -28.06 30.86
CA GLY A 654 -10.41 -29.22 30.20
C GLY A 654 -10.57 -29.18 28.68
N THR A 655 -9.84 -30.07 28.00
CA THR A 655 -9.93 -30.29 26.56
C THR A 655 -10.82 -31.50 26.28
N TYR A 656 -11.82 -31.31 25.42
CA TYR A 656 -12.86 -32.28 25.08
C TYR A 656 -12.74 -32.67 23.61
N GLU A 657 -12.13 -33.83 23.33
CA GLU A 657 -12.05 -34.33 21.96
C GLU A 657 -13.41 -34.90 21.52
N THR A 658 -13.87 -34.47 20.35
CA THR A 658 -15.17 -34.84 19.79
C THR A 658 -15.02 -35.23 18.32
N GLY A 659 -15.62 -36.36 17.92
CA GLY A 659 -15.60 -36.85 16.54
C GLY A 659 -16.93 -36.67 15.79
N SER A 660 -17.93 -36.04 16.41
CA SER A 660 -19.28 -35.87 15.88
C SER A 660 -20.07 -34.81 16.68
N LYS A 661 -21.26 -34.46 16.18
CA LYS A 661 -22.19 -33.53 16.83
C LYS A 661 -23.01 -34.15 17.96
N PHE A 662 -23.05 -33.45 19.09
CA PHE A 662 -23.93 -33.74 20.22
C PHE A 662 -25.41 -33.55 19.88
N GLN A 663 -26.27 -34.37 20.50
CA GLN A 663 -27.70 -34.39 20.26
C GLN A 663 -28.45 -33.70 21.42
N VAL A 664 -29.13 -32.58 21.12
CA VAL A 664 -29.92 -31.80 22.07
C VAL A 664 -31.39 -31.82 21.63
N TYR A 665 -32.25 -32.50 22.41
CA TYR A 665 -33.65 -32.73 22.04
C TYR A 665 -34.53 -33.10 23.23
N GLY A 666 -35.85 -33.12 23.02
CA GLY A 666 -36.85 -33.65 23.95
C GLY A 666 -37.25 -32.73 25.11
N LYS A 667 -36.33 -31.93 25.65
CA LYS A 667 -36.64 -30.79 26.53
C LYS A 667 -35.54 -29.71 26.47
N PRO A 668 -35.77 -28.48 26.98
CA PRO A 668 -34.75 -27.43 27.03
C PRO A 668 -33.61 -27.80 27.99
N VAL A 669 -32.37 -27.42 27.67
CA VAL A 669 -31.18 -27.70 28.50
C VAL A 669 -30.24 -26.49 28.57
N LYS A 670 -29.60 -26.28 29.71
CA LYS A 670 -28.51 -25.29 29.87
C LYS A 670 -27.16 -25.95 29.86
N ILE A 671 -26.40 -25.81 28.78
CA ILE A 671 -25.03 -26.30 28.63
C ILE A 671 -24.09 -25.12 28.90
N THR A 672 -23.29 -25.19 29.96
CA THR A 672 -22.38 -24.09 30.32
C THR A 672 -21.00 -24.61 30.75
N GLY A 673 -19.94 -23.99 30.24
CA GLY A 673 -18.56 -24.31 30.59
C GLY A 673 -17.92 -23.38 31.62
N ALA A 674 -16.64 -23.63 31.89
CA ALA A 674 -15.80 -22.82 32.78
C ALA A 674 -15.25 -21.54 32.12
N GLY A 675 -15.70 -21.17 30.92
CA GLY A 675 -15.22 -20.04 30.12
C GLY A 675 -14.50 -20.50 28.85
N PRO A 676 -14.49 -19.72 27.75
CA PRO A 676 -13.89 -20.15 26.47
C PRO A 676 -12.42 -20.59 26.54
N TRP A 677 -11.62 -19.91 27.36
CA TRP A 677 -10.22 -20.29 27.59
C TRP A 677 -10.06 -21.64 28.31
N TYR A 678 -11.05 -22.04 29.10
CA TYR A 678 -10.95 -23.17 30.03
C TYR A 678 -11.66 -24.44 29.54
N THR A 679 -12.86 -24.33 28.99
CA THR A 679 -13.61 -25.47 28.43
C THR A 679 -13.47 -25.45 26.91
N ARG A 680 -12.59 -26.29 26.37
CA ARG A 680 -12.21 -26.30 24.96
C ARG A 680 -12.63 -27.60 24.28
N PHE A 681 -13.65 -27.56 23.43
CA PHE A 681 -13.93 -28.64 22.50
C PHE A 681 -12.93 -28.60 21.34
N VAL A 682 -12.46 -29.77 20.94
CA VAL A 682 -11.53 -29.94 19.81
C VAL A 682 -12.01 -31.06 18.89
N ALA A 683 -11.77 -30.90 17.59
CA ALA A 683 -11.87 -31.99 16.62
C ALA A 683 -10.65 -32.95 16.72
N PRO A 684 -10.73 -34.19 16.23
CA PRO A 684 -9.67 -35.17 16.45
C PRO A 684 -8.41 -34.81 15.68
N ALA A 685 -7.25 -34.86 16.35
CA ALA A 685 -5.99 -34.39 15.78
C ALA A 685 -5.49 -35.22 14.58
N ASN A 686 -5.96 -36.48 14.46
CA ASN A 686 -5.67 -37.38 13.34
C ASN A 686 -6.68 -37.27 12.18
N GLN A 687 -7.51 -36.23 12.15
CA GLN A 687 -8.51 -35.96 11.12
C GLN A 687 -8.43 -34.52 10.61
N THR A 688 -9.14 -34.27 9.51
CA THR A 688 -9.41 -32.95 8.94
C THR A 688 -10.87 -32.87 8.51
N ASN A 689 -11.47 -31.69 8.57
CA ASN A 689 -12.84 -31.41 8.13
C ASN A 689 -13.94 -32.22 8.88
N THR A 690 -13.75 -32.52 10.16
CA THR A 690 -14.68 -33.30 11.00
C THR A 690 -15.87 -32.44 11.47
N ASP A 691 -17.09 -32.86 11.16
CA ASP A 691 -18.32 -32.15 11.55
C ASP A 691 -18.66 -32.34 13.03
N ILE A 692 -18.39 -31.31 13.85
CA ILE A 692 -18.58 -31.33 15.30
C ILE A 692 -19.51 -30.18 15.77
N GLY A 693 -19.73 -30.07 17.09
CA GLY A 693 -20.65 -29.10 17.67
C GLY A 693 -21.96 -29.74 18.10
N PHE A 694 -23.09 -29.09 17.79
CA PHE A 694 -24.41 -29.51 18.24
C PHE A 694 -25.40 -29.65 17.09
N TYR A 695 -26.40 -30.51 17.29
CA TYR A 695 -27.71 -30.45 16.66
C TYR A 695 -28.77 -30.20 17.75
N ALA A 696 -29.71 -29.30 17.48
CA ALA A 696 -30.85 -29.03 18.34
C ALA A 696 -32.16 -29.33 17.60
N GLY A 697 -33.02 -30.17 18.20
CA GLY A 697 -34.38 -30.41 17.71
C GLY A 697 -35.40 -29.49 18.38
N SER A 698 -36.53 -29.23 17.71
CA SER A 698 -37.60 -28.31 18.18
C SER A 698 -38.12 -28.58 19.61
N GLY A 699 -38.07 -29.83 20.08
CA GLY A 699 -38.35 -30.18 21.47
C GLY A 699 -37.35 -29.62 22.51
N SER A 700 -36.31 -28.90 22.08
CA SER A 700 -35.31 -28.26 22.93
C SER A 700 -35.29 -26.72 22.85
N ASN A 701 -36.32 -26.10 22.26
CA ASN A 701 -36.52 -24.65 22.27
C ASN A 701 -36.32 -24.06 23.68
N GLY A 702 -35.65 -22.92 23.80
CA GLY A 702 -35.25 -22.36 25.10
C GLY A 702 -33.92 -22.89 25.66
N SER A 703 -33.14 -23.69 24.91
CA SER A 703 -31.84 -24.18 25.36
C SER A 703 -30.75 -23.11 25.34
N THR A 704 -29.78 -23.23 26.26
CA THR A 704 -28.65 -22.30 26.41
C THR A 704 -27.32 -23.02 26.15
N PHE A 705 -26.42 -22.39 25.40
CA PHE A 705 -25.06 -22.85 25.10
C PHE A 705 -24.08 -21.73 25.47
N ALA A 706 -23.25 -21.90 26.51
CA ALA A 706 -22.46 -20.79 27.03
C ALA A 706 -21.08 -21.15 27.59
N ASN A 707 -20.18 -20.16 27.61
CA ASN A 707 -18.90 -20.21 28.33
C ASN A 707 -17.96 -21.36 27.92
N PHE A 708 -17.79 -21.61 26.62
CA PHE A 708 -16.85 -22.62 26.10
C PHE A 708 -16.31 -22.24 24.73
N ALA A 709 -15.27 -22.94 24.26
CA ALA A 709 -14.71 -22.79 22.92
C ALA A 709 -14.85 -24.07 22.08
N TYR A 710 -14.84 -23.91 20.75
CA TYR A 710 -14.83 -24.97 19.74
C TYR A 710 -13.73 -24.69 18.72
N PHE A 711 -12.69 -25.53 18.73
CA PHE A 711 -11.62 -25.52 17.73
C PHE A 711 -11.83 -26.71 16.79
N GLY A 712 -12.08 -26.43 15.51
CA GLY A 712 -12.22 -27.47 14.49
C GLY A 712 -10.88 -27.97 13.95
N ASN A 713 -10.98 -28.71 12.86
CA ASN A 713 -9.85 -29.18 12.06
C ASN A 713 -10.15 -29.00 10.55
N TYR A 714 -11.04 -28.07 10.19
CA TYR A 714 -11.26 -27.73 8.78
C TYR A 714 -10.00 -27.04 8.23
N VAL A 715 -9.65 -27.35 6.98
CA VAL A 715 -8.50 -26.76 6.25
C VAL A 715 -8.91 -26.12 4.93
N ALA A 716 -10.21 -26.22 4.58
CA ALA A 716 -10.84 -25.59 3.43
C ALA A 716 -12.35 -25.52 3.67
N ARG A 717 -13.07 -24.75 2.83
CA ARG A 717 -14.54 -24.66 2.87
C ARG A 717 -15.18 -25.98 2.42
N ILE A 718 -16.23 -26.40 3.13
CA ILE A 718 -17.14 -27.45 2.65
C ILE A 718 -18.59 -26.97 2.86
N ASP A 719 -19.32 -26.80 1.76
CA ASP A 719 -20.75 -26.47 1.81
C ASP A 719 -21.57 -27.71 2.25
N GLY A 720 -22.57 -27.50 3.12
CA GLY A 720 -23.20 -28.57 3.91
C GLY A 720 -22.71 -28.58 5.38
N PRO A 721 -21.77 -29.46 5.78
CA PRO A 721 -21.32 -29.64 7.17
C PRO A 721 -20.46 -28.47 7.71
N GLY A 722 -19.96 -28.59 8.94
CA GLY A 722 -18.95 -27.72 9.54
C GLY A 722 -19.47 -26.48 10.26
N LYS A 723 -20.75 -26.47 10.64
CA LYS A 723 -21.38 -25.37 11.40
C LYS A 723 -21.53 -25.78 12.85
N VAL A 724 -20.86 -25.13 13.81
CA VAL A 724 -20.95 -25.55 15.24
C VAL A 724 -22.41 -25.63 15.70
N PHE A 725 -23.22 -24.63 15.32
CA PHE A 725 -24.65 -24.57 15.54
C PHE A 725 -25.40 -24.55 14.19
N GLY A 726 -25.67 -25.73 13.63
CA GLY A 726 -26.57 -25.90 12.48
C GLY A 726 -27.99 -26.16 12.97
N PHE A 727 -28.83 -25.13 13.01
CA PHE A 727 -30.12 -25.15 13.70
C PHE A 727 -31.29 -24.95 12.72
N THR A 728 -32.34 -25.76 12.86
CA THR A 728 -33.50 -25.76 11.95
C THR A 728 -34.80 -25.93 12.73
N ASN A 729 -35.80 -25.08 12.49
CA ASN A 729 -37.12 -25.14 13.16
C ASN A 729 -37.03 -25.12 14.71
N VAL A 730 -36.15 -24.28 15.27
CA VAL A 730 -35.97 -24.09 16.72
C VAL A 730 -36.21 -22.64 17.13
N SER A 731 -36.52 -22.38 18.39
CA SER A 731 -36.75 -21.01 18.87
C SER A 731 -36.41 -20.77 20.34
N ASP A 732 -36.33 -19.51 20.72
CA ASP A 732 -35.98 -19.02 22.08
C ASP A 732 -34.58 -19.48 22.56
N MET A 733 -33.69 -19.85 21.62
CA MET A 733 -32.37 -20.40 21.93
C MET A 733 -31.42 -19.30 22.43
N THR A 734 -30.38 -19.65 23.19
CA THR A 734 -29.36 -18.70 23.63
C THR A 734 -27.96 -19.26 23.42
N ILE A 735 -27.08 -18.49 22.78
CA ILE A 735 -25.64 -18.74 22.65
C ILE A 735 -24.90 -17.53 23.24
N ASP A 736 -24.10 -17.74 24.29
CA ASP A 736 -23.54 -16.66 25.12
C ASP A 736 -22.08 -16.92 25.50
N ASN A 737 -21.16 -16.02 25.16
CA ASN A 737 -19.73 -16.15 25.48
C ASN A 737 -19.14 -17.48 24.97
N VAL A 738 -19.23 -17.70 23.65
CA VAL A 738 -18.64 -18.84 22.95
C VAL A 738 -17.53 -18.37 22.01
N TRP A 739 -16.46 -19.16 21.85
CA TRP A 739 -15.40 -18.95 20.85
C TRP A 739 -15.45 -20.08 19.83
N VAL A 740 -15.58 -19.77 18.53
CA VAL A 740 -15.49 -20.75 17.44
C VAL A 740 -14.30 -20.43 16.53
N GLU A 741 -13.54 -21.46 16.17
CA GLU A 741 -12.36 -21.35 15.31
C GLU A 741 -12.13 -22.62 14.46
N HIS A 742 -11.54 -22.48 13.27
CA HIS A 742 -11.22 -23.55 12.30
C HIS A 742 -12.41 -24.46 11.93
N GLN A 743 -13.58 -23.85 11.76
CA GLN A 743 -14.85 -24.43 11.35
C GLN A 743 -15.32 -23.82 10.02
N VAL A 744 -16.38 -24.35 9.40
CA VAL A 744 -17.00 -23.69 8.24
C VAL A 744 -17.81 -22.46 8.69
N CYS A 745 -18.65 -22.59 9.73
CA CYS A 745 -19.32 -21.44 10.39
C CYS A 745 -19.44 -21.63 11.91
N MET A 746 -19.68 -20.54 12.64
CA MET A 746 -20.22 -20.65 14.01
C MET A 746 -21.69 -21.07 13.97
N PHE A 747 -22.53 -20.36 13.22
CA PHE A 747 -23.98 -20.53 13.24
C PHE A 747 -24.60 -20.45 11.84
N TRP A 748 -25.50 -21.39 11.55
CA TRP A 748 -26.41 -21.30 10.41
C TRP A 748 -27.81 -21.71 10.86
N GLY A 749 -28.74 -20.74 10.87
CA GLY A 749 -30.13 -20.91 11.26
C GLY A 749 -31.06 -20.97 10.07
N GLN A 750 -32.00 -21.94 10.06
CA GLN A 750 -33.07 -22.04 9.07
C GLN A 750 -34.42 -22.10 9.79
N ASN A 751 -35.31 -21.14 9.57
CA ASN A 751 -36.54 -20.97 10.35
C ASN A 751 -36.27 -21.02 11.86
N VAL A 752 -35.40 -20.11 12.32
CA VAL A 752 -35.01 -19.96 13.73
C VAL A 752 -35.58 -18.65 14.27
N ASP A 753 -36.29 -18.70 15.40
CA ASP A 753 -36.94 -17.53 15.97
C ASP A 753 -36.46 -17.15 17.36
N ARG A 754 -36.54 -15.85 17.68
CA ARG A 754 -36.37 -15.29 19.05
C ARG A 754 -35.06 -15.71 19.74
N THR A 755 -34.06 -16.09 18.94
CA THR A 755 -32.79 -16.64 19.42
C THR A 755 -31.79 -15.53 19.66
N VAL A 756 -31.04 -15.63 20.77
CA VAL A 756 -30.04 -14.65 21.18
C VAL A 756 -28.64 -15.23 21.01
N ILE A 757 -27.78 -14.57 20.22
CA ILE A 757 -26.36 -14.90 20.07
C ILE A 757 -25.54 -13.69 20.54
N LYS A 758 -24.68 -13.86 21.55
CA LYS A 758 -23.98 -12.72 22.16
C LYS A 758 -22.63 -13.02 22.81
N ASN A 759 -21.88 -11.97 23.10
CA ASN A 759 -20.58 -11.98 23.81
C ASN A 759 -19.51 -12.90 23.20
N SER A 760 -19.66 -13.26 21.92
CA SER A 760 -18.97 -14.41 21.31
C SER A 760 -17.84 -13.98 20.37
N ARG A 761 -16.95 -14.93 20.05
CA ARG A 761 -15.77 -14.77 19.20
C ARG A 761 -15.87 -15.75 18.03
N ILE A 762 -15.70 -15.27 16.81
CA ILE A 762 -15.65 -16.10 15.60
C ILE A 762 -14.33 -15.79 14.91
N ARG A 763 -13.51 -16.81 14.67
CA ARG A 763 -12.14 -16.64 14.18
C ARG A 763 -11.82 -17.66 13.11
N ASN A 764 -11.14 -17.26 12.04
CA ASN A 764 -10.50 -18.18 11.08
C ASN A 764 -11.44 -19.33 10.66
N VAL A 765 -12.64 -18.96 10.19
CA VAL A 765 -13.68 -19.89 9.71
C VAL A 765 -13.78 -19.81 8.19
N PHE A 766 -14.04 -20.94 7.53
CA PHE A 766 -13.91 -21.09 6.07
C PHE A 766 -15.13 -20.64 5.26
N ALA A 767 -16.20 -20.19 5.91
CA ALA A 767 -17.33 -19.52 5.30
C ALA A 767 -17.89 -18.46 6.27
N ASP A 768 -19.21 -18.30 6.30
CA ASP A 768 -19.97 -17.33 7.10
C ASP A 768 -19.63 -17.41 8.59
N GLY A 769 -19.70 -16.28 9.31
CA GLY A 769 -19.68 -16.31 10.78
C GLY A 769 -21.02 -16.78 11.36
N ILE A 770 -22.05 -15.96 11.14
CA ILE A 770 -23.45 -16.20 11.55
C ILE A 770 -24.36 -15.91 10.36
N ASN A 771 -25.15 -16.89 9.90
CA ASN A 771 -26.19 -16.67 8.89
C ASN A 771 -27.58 -17.10 9.41
N PHE A 772 -28.61 -16.31 9.11
CA PHE A 772 -30.03 -16.61 9.38
C PHE A 772 -30.82 -16.63 8.06
N THR A 773 -31.50 -17.74 7.79
CA THR A 773 -32.26 -17.97 6.54
C THR A 773 -33.66 -18.52 6.78
N ASN A 774 -34.46 -18.62 5.72
CA ASN A 774 -35.73 -19.37 5.71
C ASN A 774 -36.74 -18.94 6.78
N GLY A 775 -37.15 -17.67 6.76
CA GLY A 775 -38.20 -17.17 7.65
C GLY A 775 -37.77 -17.02 9.11
N SER A 776 -36.47 -16.86 9.37
CA SER A 776 -35.96 -16.66 10.74
C SER A 776 -36.35 -15.28 11.28
N THR A 777 -37.12 -15.21 12.37
CA THR A 777 -37.66 -13.93 12.88
C THR A 777 -37.26 -13.53 14.30
N ASN A 778 -37.24 -12.22 14.56
CA ASN A 778 -37.11 -11.62 15.89
C ASN A 778 -35.85 -12.06 16.68
N ASN A 779 -34.78 -12.49 15.99
CA ASN A 779 -33.52 -12.90 16.59
C ASN A 779 -32.67 -11.68 16.99
N LEU A 780 -31.77 -11.88 17.96
CA LEU A 780 -30.82 -10.86 18.44
C LEU A 780 -29.39 -11.38 18.37
N VAL A 781 -28.58 -10.82 17.48
CA VAL A 781 -27.11 -10.96 17.52
C VAL A 781 -26.56 -9.70 18.17
N SER A 782 -25.95 -9.79 19.37
CA SER A 782 -25.50 -8.61 20.13
C SER A 782 -24.12 -8.80 20.76
N ASN A 783 -23.20 -7.85 20.58
CA ASN A 783 -21.86 -7.89 21.18
C ASN A 783 -21.03 -9.12 20.74
N VAL A 784 -20.85 -9.31 19.43
CA VAL A 784 -20.07 -10.42 18.85
C VAL A 784 -18.95 -9.87 17.99
N GLU A 785 -17.74 -10.41 18.16
CA GLU A 785 -16.60 -10.14 17.27
C GLU A 785 -16.40 -11.32 16.31
N ALA A 786 -16.34 -11.02 15.01
CA ALA A 786 -15.93 -11.93 13.95
C ALA A 786 -14.62 -11.45 13.31
N ARG A 787 -13.72 -12.38 13.01
CA ARG A 787 -12.37 -12.09 12.52
C ARG A 787 -11.90 -13.17 11.54
N GLY A 788 -11.38 -12.77 10.38
CA GLY A 788 -10.81 -13.74 9.43
C GLY A 788 -11.83 -14.73 8.86
N THR A 789 -13.08 -14.32 8.62
CA THR A 789 -14.12 -15.20 8.03
C THR A 789 -13.93 -15.34 6.52
N GLY A 790 -14.23 -16.55 6.01
CA GLY A 790 -14.09 -16.96 4.61
C GLY A 790 -15.36 -16.88 3.78
N ASP A 791 -16.42 -16.33 4.35
CA ASP A 791 -17.53 -15.70 3.67
C ASP A 791 -18.15 -14.68 4.65
N ASP A 792 -19.38 -14.21 4.39
CA ASP A 792 -19.99 -13.11 5.13
C ASP A 792 -19.91 -13.25 6.67
N SER A 793 -19.24 -12.32 7.36
CA SER A 793 -19.01 -12.43 8.80
C SER A 793 -20.31 -12.42 9.61
N PHE A 794 -21.27 -11.60 9.17
CA PHE A 794 -22.65 -11.59 9.66
C PHE A 794 -23.60 -11.50 8.47
N ALA A 795 -24.54 -12.43 8.36
CA ALA A 795 -25.42 -12.58 7.20
C ALA A 795 -26.89 -12.80 7.57
N LEU A 796 -27.77 -12.32 6.69
CA LEU A 796 -29.20 -12.62 6.72
C LEU A 796 -29.69 -12.84 5.29
N PHE A 797 -30.07 -14.09 4.97
CA PHE A 797 -30.46 -14.51 3.61
C PHE A 797 -31.92 -14.93 3.53
N ASN A 798 -32.77 -14.08 2.92
CA ASN A 798 -34.22 -14.27 2.82
C ASN A 798 -34.65 -15.31 1.76
N ALA A 799 -33.97 -16.45 1.75
CA ALA A 799 -34.40 -17.65 1.05
C ALA A 799 -35.71 -18.18 1.67
N ILE A 800 -36.46 -18.93 0.87
CA ILE A 800 -37.65 -19.70 1.26
C ILE A 800 -37.55 -21.16 0.73
N ASP A 801 -36.33 -21.62 0.45
CA ASP A 801 -36.03 -22.92 -0.17
C ASP A 801 -36.27 -24.10 0.78
N ALA A 802 -36.23 -23.88 2.10
CA ALA A 802 -36.69 -24.83 3.11
C ALA A 802 -38.24 -24.80 3.31
N GLY A 803 -38.99 -24.10 2.45
CA GLY A 803 -40.45 -24.01 2.50
C GLY A 803 -40.99 -23.01 3.51
N ALA A 804 -40.21 -22.00 3.88
CA ALA A 804 -40.58 -20.99 4.87
C ALA A 804 -41.83 -20.18 4.45
N PRO A 805 -42.82 -19.99 5.35
CA PRO A 805 -44.02 -19.22 5.04
C PRO A 805 -43.75 -17.71 5.02
N ASP A 806 -42.91 -17.23 5.94
CA ASP A 806 -42.70 -15.82 6.24
C ASP A 806 -41.32 -15.32 5.77
N ASP A 807 -41.15 -13.99 5.72
CA ASP A 807 -39.84 -13.38 5.49
C ASP A 807 -38.97 -13.43 6.76
N ASN A 808 -37.64 -13.45 6.60
CA ASN A 808 -36.71 -13.09 7.64
C ASN A 808 -37.03 -11.67 8.14
N ALA A 809 -37.62 -11.55 9.34
CA ALA A 809 -38.24 -10.31 9.78
C ALA A 809 -37.96 -9.94 11.25
N GLY A 810 -37.82 -8.63 11.50
CA GLY A 810 -37.67 -8.08 12.86
C GLY A 810 -36.37 -8.47 13.59
N ASN A 811 -35.38 -9.01 12.88
CA ASN A 811 -34.10 -9.41 13.47
C ASN A 811 -33.24 -8.18 13.80
N VAL A 812 -32.48 -8.25 14.89
CA VAL A 812 -31.58 -7.18 15.35
C VAL A 812 -30.14 -7.71 15.41
N PHE A 813 -29.24 -7.03 14.72
CA PHE A 813 -27.80 -7.29 14.70
C PHE A 813 -27.12 -6.03 15.25
N GLU A 814 -26.56 -6.08 16.45
CA GLU A 814 -26.09 -4.88 17.14
C GLU A 814 -24.75 -5.03 17.89
N ASN A 815 -24.00 -3.93 18.02
CA ASN A 815 -22.72 -3.94 18.73
C ASN A 815 -21.77 -5.01 18.15
N LEU A 816 -21.62 -5.05 16.82
CA LEU A 816 -20.87 -6.10 16.12
C LEU A 816 -19.54 -5.59 15.58
N THR A 817 -18.49 -6.37 15.73
CA THR A 817 -17.17 -6.09 15.15
C THR A 817 -16.87 -7.15 14.10
N SER A 818 -16.51 -6.74 12.88
CA SER A 818 -16.01 -7.61 11.82
C SER A 818 -14.64 -7.11 11.36
N LEU A 819 -13.62 -7.97 11.45
CA LEU A 819 -12.25 -7.65 11.08
C LEU A 819 -11.72 -8.66 10.05
N LEU A 820 -10.95 -8.19 9.08
CA LEU A 820 -10.06 -9.05 8.28
C LEU A 820 -10.81 -10.15 7.50
N THR A 821 -12.06 -9.90 7.13
CA THR A 821 -12.89 -10.79 6.32
C THR A 821 -12.21 -11.02 4.97
N TRP A 822 -11.66 -12.23 4.77
CA TRP A 822 -10.78 -12.50 3.63
C TRP A 822 -11.56 -12.86 2.35
N ARG A 823 -12.84 -13.21 2.50
CA ARG A 823 -13.80 -13.42 1.40
C ARG A 823 -15.19 -12.94 1.80
N ALA A 824 -15.91 -12.35 0.85
CA ALA A 824 -17.22 -11.71 1.04
C ALA A 824 -17.21 -10.60 2.12
N ALA A 825 -18.37 -10.21 2.65
CA ALA A 825 -18.55 -8.96 3.38
C ALA A 825 -18.47 -9.09 4.92
N GLY A 826 -18.18 -7.99 5.59
CA GLY A 826 -18.29 -7.94 7.06
C GLY A 826 -19.75 -7.97 7.55
N LEU A 827 -20.67 -7.47 6.72
CA LEU A 827 -22.12 -7.59 6.91
C LEU A 827 -22.80 -7.75 5.54
N ALA A 828 -23.65 -8.77 5.40
CA ALA A 828 -24.51 -8.92 4.24
C ALA A 828 -25.98 -9.07 4.60
N VAL A 829 -26.84 -8.37 3.86
CA VAL A 829 -28.30 -8.43 4.01
C VAL A 829 -28.92 -8.68 2.64
N TYR A 830 -29.60 -9.80 2.53
CA TYR A 830 -30.23 -10.25 1.30
C TYR A 830 -31.74 -10.34 1.50
N GLY A 831 -32.47 -9.29 1.13
CA GLY A 831 -33.92 -9.20 1.28
C GLY A 831 -34.41 -9.07 2.74
N GLY A 832 -35.66 -9.48 2.96
CA GLY A 832 -36.32 -9.44 4.26
C GLY A 832 -36.99 -8.09 4.57
N THR A 833 -37.57 -7.97 5.78
CA THR A 833 -38.39 -6.81 6.18
C THR A 833 -38.20 -6.45 7.65
N GLY A 834 -38.15 -5.16 7.99
CA GLY A 834 -38.03 -4.68 9.38
C GLY A 834 -36.76 -5.08 10.14
N ASN A 835 -35.73 -5.61 9.48
CA ASN A 835 -34.48 -6.01 10.14
C ASN A 835 -33.62 -4.76 10.46
N THR A 836 -32.91 -4.78 11.60
CA THR A 836 -32.11 -3.65 12.10
C THR A 836 -30.67 -4.05 12.35
N PHE A 837 -29.72 -3.30 11.79
CA PHE A 837 -28.27 -3.53 11.92
C PHE A 837 -27.63 -2.27 12.48
N ARG A 838 -27.01 -2.32 13.68
CA ARG A 838 -26.62 -1.09 14.38
C ARG A 838 -25.39 -1.14 15.28
N ASN A 839 -24.73 0.00 15.45
CA ASN A 839 -23.49 0.11 16.24
C ASN A 839 -22.44 -0.92 15.78
N ILE A 840 -22.13 -0.93 14.47
CA ILE A 840 -21.25 -1.94 13.86
C ILE A 840 -19.92 -1.29 13.46
N TYR A 841 -18.82 -2.01 13.67
CA TYR A 841 -17.49 -1.65 13.17
C TYR A 841 -17.00 -2.74 12.21
N ILE A 842 -16.66 -2.38 10.98
CA ILE A 842 -16.12 -3.30 9.98
C ILE A 842 -14.80 -2.75 9.47
N ALA A 843 -13.72 -3.54 9.56
CA ALA A 843 -12.41 -3.17 9.04
C ALA A 843 -11.73 -4.24 8.21
N ASP A 844 -10.95 -3.77 7.23
CA ASP A 844 -9.98 -4.57 6.47
C ASP A 844 -10.54 -5.80 5.73
N THR A 845 -11.73 -5.68 5.14
CA THR A 845 -12.21 -6.70 4.19
C THR A 845 -11.27 -6.79 2.98
N LEU A 846 -10.92 -8.01 2.55
CA LEU A 846 -9.81 -8.20 1.60
C LEU A 846 -10.23 -8.03 0.13
N VAL A 847 -11.30 -8.73 -0.27
CA VAL A 847 -11.71 -8.88 -1.67
C VAL A 847 -13.09 -8.28 -1.99
N TYR A 848 -13.81 -7.80 -0.97
CA TYR A 848 -15.23 -7.48 -1.08
C TYR A 848 -15.64 -6.30 -0.17
N SER A 849 -16.91 -5.90 -0.23
CA SER A 849 -17.42 -4.75 0.54
C SER A 849 -17.45 -4.94 2.04
N GLY A 850 -17.43 -3.84 2.80
CA GLY A 850 -17.73 -3.87 4.22
C GLY A 850 -19.20 -4.25 4.46
N VAL A 851 -20.12 -3.63 3.71
CA VAL A 851 -21.55 -3.94 3.72
C VAL A 851 -22.03 -4.33 2.31
N THR A 852 -22.75 -5.45 2.21
CA THR A 852 -23.51 -5.85 1.02
C THR A 852 -25.01 -5.77 1.29
N LEU A 853 -25.75 -5.04 0.46
CA LEU A 853 -27.21 -5.09 0.38
C LEU A 853 -27.58 -5.59 -1.02
N SER A 854 -28.26 -6.73 -1.14
CA SER A 854 -28.64 -7.25 -2.46
C SER A 854 -30.00 -7.94 -2.48
N SER A 855 -30.68 -7.88 -3.63
CA SER A 855 -31.87 -8.68 -3.92
C SER A 855 -31.61 -9.79 -4.96
N LEU A 856 -30.36 -10.26 -5.05
CA LEU A 856 -30.00 -11.44 -5.84
C LEU A 856 -30.51 -12.71 -5.14
N ASP A 857 -31.11 -13.62 -5.90
CA ASP A 857 -31.65 -14.88 -5.37
C ASP A 857 -30.65 -16.05 -5.36
N PHE A 858 -29.48 -15.87 -5.98
CA PHE A 858 -28.44 -16.89 -6.16
C PHE A 858 -28.96 -18.20 -6.81
N GLY A 859 -30.10 -18.14 -7.51
CA GLY A 859 -30.78 -19.31 -8.07
C GLY A 859 -31.74 -20.05 -7.12
N TYR A 860 -31.90 -19.59 -5.87
CA TYR A 860 -32.78 -20.18 -4.87
C TYR A 860 -34.19 -19.56 -4.88
N PRO A 861 -35.23 -20.27 -4.42
CA PRO A 861 -36.47 -19.65 -3.96
C PRO A 861 -36.17 -18.57 -2.90
N PHE A 862 -36.46 -17.31 -3.21
CA PHE A 862 -35.99 -16.14 -2.44
C PHE A 862 -36.96 -14.96 -2.59
N ARG A 863 -37.07 -14.13 -1.55
CA ARG A 863 -37.91 -12.91 -1.51
C ARG A 863 -37.06 -11.67 -1.27
N GLY A 864 -37.36 -10.59 -2.00
CA GLY A 864 -36.61 -9.32 -1.94
C GLY A 864 -36.83 -8.52 -0.66
N PHE A 865 -36.60 -7.21 -0.74
CA PHE A 865 -36.80 -6.32 0.40
C PHE A 865 -38.27 -5.88 0.54
N GLY A 866 -38.76 -5.90 1.78
CA GLY A 866 -40.06 -5.37 2.16
C GLY A 866 -40.14 -3.84 2.06
N ALA A 867 -41.29 -3.31 1.66
CA ALA A 867 -41.51 -1.86 1.63
C ALA A 867 -41.77 -1.24 3.02
N SER A 868 -42.33 -2.05 3.94
CA SER A 868 -42.64 -1.70 5.32
C SER A 868 -42.85 -3.00 6.13
N PRO A 869 -42.38 -3.08 7.39
CA PRO A 869 -41.43 -2.16 8.03
C PRO A 869 -40.08 -2.10 7.29
N GLN A 870 -39.41 -0.95 7.32
CA GLN A 870 -38.14 -0.75 6.60
C GLN A 870 -36.97 -1.52 7.23
N THR A 871 -36.08 -2.04 6.39
CA THR A 871 -34.76 -2.51 6.84
C THR A 871 -33.87 -1.31 7.16
N THR A 872 -33.32 -1.27 8.38
CA THR A 872 -32.54 -0.16 8.92
C THR A 872 -31.08 -0.56 9.15
N LEU A 873 -30.15 0.29 8.71
CA LEU A 873 -28.75 0.28 9.10
C LEU A 873 -28.46 1.61 9.82
N GLU A 874 -27.94 1.60 11.05
CA GLU A 874 -27.70 2.83 11.83
C GLU A 874 -26.42 2.79 12.68
N ASN A 875 -25.67 3.89 12.74
CA ASN A 875 -24.44 3.98 13.56
C ASN A 875 -23.38 2.93 13.14
N ILE A 876 -22.83 3.03 11.93
CA ILE A 876 -21.87 2.05 11.37
C ILE A 876 -20.56 2.70 10.88
N SER A 877 -19.41 2.17 11.31
CA SER A 877 -18.07 2.55 10.82
C SER A 877 -17.52 1.49 9.85
N LEU A 878 -17.08 1.92 8.66
CA LEU A 878 -16.45 1.05 7.65
C LEU A 878 -15.05 1.57 7.32
N VAL A 879 -14.02 0.80 7.65
CA VAL A 879 -12.62 1.25 7.64
C VAL A 879 -11.78 0.37 6.73
N ARG A 880 -11.15 0.93 5.69
CA ARG A 880 -10.28 0.20 4.76
C ARG A 880 -10.95 -1.01 4.09
N THR A 881 -12.27 -0.93 3.88
CA THR A 881 -13.10 -1.98 3.27
C THR A 881 -13.30 -1.79 1.76
N GLY A 882 -13.80 -2.83 1.08
CA GLY A 882 -13.80 -2.94 -0.38
C GLY A 882 -12.60 -3.76 -0.87
N GLY A 883 -12.68 -4.29 -2.09
CA GLY A 883 -11.66 -5.16 -2.67
C GLY A 883 -12.03 -5.55 -4.11
N HIS A 884 -11.42 -6.58 -4.69
CA HIS A 884 -11.80 -7.07 -6.02
C HIS A 884 -12.15 -8.56 -6.00
N PHE A 885 -13.20 -8.93 -6.74
CA PHE A 885 -13.75 -10.29 -6.81
C PHE A 885 -14.34 -10.54 -8.20
N TRP A 886 -14.61 -11.81 -8.54
CA TRP A 886 -15.02 -12.21 -9.90
C TRP A 886 -14.04 -11.68 -10.97
N GLY A 887 -12.74 -11.81 -10.70
CA GLY A 887 -11.65 -11.33 -11.54
C GLY A 887 -11.49 -9.81 -11.54
N ASN A 888 -12.27 -9.12 -12.38
CA ASN A 888 -12.06 -7.70 -12.70
C ASN A 888 -13.09 -6.73 -12.08
N GLN A 889 -14.02 -7.20 -11.25
CA GLN A 889 -15.01 -6.33 -10.60
C GLN A 889 -14.46 -5.75 -9.29
N THR A 890 -14.59 -4.43 -9.12
CA THR A 890 -14.20 -3.70 -7.90
C THR A 890 -15.38 -3.51 -6.97
N PHE A 891 -15.16 -3.70 -5.68
CA PHE A 891 -16.17 -3.57 -4.63
C PHE A 891 -15.92 -2.34 -3.75
N PRO A 892 -16.99 -1.56 -3.45
CA PRO A 892 -16.96 -0.39 -2.58
C PRO A 892 -16.82 -0.78 -1.10
N ALA A 893 -16.81 0.17 -0.17
CA ALA A 893 -17.19 -0.12 1.21
C ALA A 893 -18.67 -0.56 1.35
N ILE A 894 -19.60 -0.03 0.55
CA ILE A 894 -21.03 -0.41 0.57
C ILE A 894 -21.58 -0.69 -0.83
N TRP A 895 -21.94 -1.94 -1.11
CA TRP A 895 -22.51 -2.38 -2.38
C TRP A 895 -24.03 -2.54 -2.27
N LEU A 896 -24.78 -1.81 -3.11
CA LEU A 896 -26.24 -1.90 -3.22
C LEU A 896 -26.59 -2.49 -4.59
N PHE A 897 -26.83 -3.81 -4.62
CA PHE A 897 -27.08 -4.57 -5.84
C PHE A 897 -28.55 -4.98 -5.97
N SER A 898 -29.32 -4.14 -6.68
CA SER A 898 -30.70 -4.43 -7.04
C SER A 898 -30.73 -5.45 -8.17
N ALA A 899 -31.22 -6.65 -7.89
CA ALA A 899 -31.12 -7.79 -8.80
C ALA A 899 -32.47 -8.48 -9.04
N SER A 900 -32.62 -9.74 -8.63
CA SER A 900 -33.67 -10.64 -9.14
C SER A 900 -34.98 -10.61 -8.35
N LYS A 901 -35.05 -9.82 -7.27
CA LYS A 901 -36.28 -9.42 -6.55
C LYS A 901 -36.26 -7.92 -6.24
N GLU A 902 -37.33 -7.41 -5.64
CA GLU A 902 -37.49 -5.99 -5.33
C GLU A 902 -36.42 -5.45 -4.36
N PHE A 903 -35.98 -4.21 -4.62
CA PHE A 903 -35.00 -3.47 -3.82
C PHE A 903 -35.61 -2.15 -3.37
N ARG A 904 -36.10 -2.10 -2.12
CA ARG A 904 -36.94 -1.02 -1.57
C ARG A 904 -36.93 -1.02 -0.05
N GLY A 905 -37.43 0.04 0.58
CA GLY A 905 -37.66 0.07 2.03
C GLY A 905 -36.38 0.09 2.86
N ILE A 906 -35.31 0.70 2.36
CA ILE A 906 -33.99 0.71 3.01
C ILE A 906 -33.71 2.08 3.62
N ARG A 907 -33.26 2.09 4.89
CA ARG A 907 -32.89 3.29 5.65
C ARG A 907 -31.50 3.14 6.22
N ILE A 908 -30.55 3.96 5.78
CA ILE A 908 -29.15 3.93 6.20
C ILE A 908 -28.83 5.25 6.88
N ARG A 909 -28.30 5.25 8.11
CA ARG A 909 -28.05 6.49 8.86
C ARG A 909 -26.79 6.47 9.72
N ASP A 910 -26.26 7.67 9.99
CA ASP A 910 -25.20 7.90 10.98
C ASP A 910 -23.98 7.01 10.71
N MET A 911 -23.37 7.17 9.54
CA MET A 911 -22.49 6.16 8.96
C MET A 911 -21.21 6.77 8.41
N ASP A 912 -20.06 6.19 8.76
CA ASP A 912 -18.75 6.77 8.48
C ASP A 912 -17.88 5.78 7.70
N ILE A 913 -17.56 6.14 6.46
CA ILE A 913 -16.69 5.39 5.55
C ILE A 913 -15.31 6.05 5.54
N VAL A 914 -14.27 5.26 5.79
CA VAL A 914 -12.89 5.74 5.97
C VAL A 914 -11.91 4.88 5.17
N ASP A 915 -11.14 5.53 4.29
CA ASP A 915 -10.06 4.94 3.49
C ASP A 915 -10.45 3.69 2.64
N PRO A 916 -11.61 3.67 1.96
CA PRO A 916 -12.08 2.49 1.23
C PRO A 916 -11.12 2.11 0.08
N THR A 917 -11.03 0.82 -0.25
CA THR A 917 -10.05 0.29 -1.22
C THR A 917 -10.19 0.92 -2.61
N TYR A 918 -11.41 1.12 -3.09
CA TYR A 918 -11.68 1.73 -4.41
C TYR A 918 -12.72 2.85 -4.36
N HIS A 919 -13.85 2.64 -3.66
CA HIS A 919 -14.96 3.61 -3.61
C HIS A 919 -15.82 3.46 -2.35
N GLY A 920 -16.54 4.53 -1.99
CA GLY A 920 -17.37 4.55 -0.78
C GLY A 920 -18.66 3.75 -0.91
N ILE A 921 -19.56 4.17 -1.80
CA ILE A 921 -20.88 3.55 -2.02
C ILE A 921 -21.08 3.29 -3.51
N MET A 922 -21.51 2.08 -3.87
CA MET A 922 -21.79 1.69 -5.26
C MET A 922 -23.24 1.23 -5.40
N PHE A 923 -23.97 1.80 -6.37
CA PHE A 923 -25.25 1.27 -6.83
C PHE A 923 -25.05 0.50 -8.13
N GLN A 924 -25.64 -0.70 -8.21
CA GLN A 924 -25.60 -1.54 -9.40
C GLN A 924 -26.95 -2.22 -9.59
N THR A 925 -27.30 -2.50 -10.85
CA THR A 925 -28.55 -3.17 -11.22
C THR A 925 -28.25 -4.39 -12.08
N LYS A 926 -28.86 -5.55 -11.78
CA LYS A 926 -28.77 -6.74 -12.64
C LYS A 926 -29.63 -6.56 -13.88
N TYR A 927 -29.11 -7.01 -15.01
CA TYR A 927 -29.81 -7.03 -16.30
C TYR A 927 -30.05 -8.47 -16.77
N ASN A 928 -31.18 -8.68 -17.43
CA ASN A 928 -31.47 -9.84 -18.24
C ASN A 928 -31.51 -9.39 -19.72
N GLY A 929 -30.43 -9.66 -20.45
CA GLY A 929 -30.22 -9.06 -21.77
C GLY A 929 -30.08 -7.54 -21.67
N ALA A 930 -30.92 -6.80 -22.41
CA ALA A 930 -30.94 -5.33 -22.40
C ALA A 930 -31.90 -4.73 -21.33
N SER A 931 -32.63 -5.56 -20.58
CA SER A 931 -33.62 -5.11 -19.61
C SER A 931 -33.10 -5.19 -18.17
N PRO A 932 -33.19 -4.13 -17.35
CA PRO A 932 -32.92 -4.23 -15.91
C PRO A 932 -33.98 -5.11 -15.23
N GLU A 933 -33.58 -5.92 -14.25
CA GLU A 933 -34.51 -6.83 -13.55
C GLU A 933 -35.36 -6.09 -12.52
N ASN A 934 -34.74 -5.37 -11.57
CA ASN A 934 -35.43 -4.54 -10.58
C ASN A 934 -34.69 -3.22 -10.36
N PRO A 935 -35.40 -2.07 -10.24
CA PRO A 935 -34.80 -0.79 -9.88
C PRO A 935 -34.61 -0.62 -8.37
N VAL A 936 -33.59 0.13 -7.97
CA VAL A 936 -33.45 0.66 -6.60
C VAL A 936 -34.58 1.67 -6.37
N THR A 937 -35.40 1.45 -5.35
CA THR A 937 -36.47 2.38 -4.95
C THR A 937 -36.46 2.60 -3.44
N ASP A 938 -37.19 3.61 -2.96
CA ASP A 938 -37.37 3.94 -1.53
C ASP A 938 -36.13 3.65 -0.64
N THR A 939 -34.98 4.19 -1.05
CA THR A 939 -33.68 3.98 -0.40
C THR A 939 -33.15 5.35 0.04
N VAL A 940 -32.99 5.53 1.36
CA VAL A 940 -32.68 6.83 1.98
C VAL A 940 -31.46 6.70 2.89
N PHE A 941 -30.52 7.60 2.70
CA PHE A 941 -29.31 7.79 3.49
C PHE A 941 -29.41 9.11 4.28
N SER A 942 -28.96 9.13 5.52
CA SER A 942 -28.90 10.35 6.36
C SER A 942 -27.63 10.39 7.20
N ASN A 943 -27.01 11.56 7.36
CA ASN A 943 -25.81 11.74 8.20
C ASN A 943 -24.68 10.76 7.80
N VAL A 944 -24.28 10.79 6.52
CA VAL A 944 -23.23 9.89 5.99
C VAL A 944 -21.95 10.68 5.76
N THR A 945 -20.84 10.23 6.35
CA THR A 945 -19.50 10.74 6.08
C THR A 945 -18.74 9.75 5.19
N ILE A 946 -18.13 10.24 4.12
CA ILE A 946 -17.23 9.45 3.27
C ILE A 946 -15.88 10.16 3.25
N SER A 947 -14.80 9.43 3.56
CA SER A 947 -13.48 10.03 3.75
C SER A 947 -12.32 9.13 3.38
N GLY A 948 -11.18 9.73 3.00
CA GLY A 948 -9.97 9.00 2.59
C GLY A 948 -10.10 8.26 1.25
N VAL A 949 -11.15 8.54 0.46
CA VAL A 949 -11.27 7.98 -0.89
C VAL A 949 -10.07 8.44 -1.71
N ARG A 950 -9.45 7.51 -2.44
CA ARG A 950 -8.27 7.76 -3.26
C ARG A 950 -8.33 6.96 -4.56
N LYS A 951 -7.50 7.37 -5.50
CA LYS A 951 -7.13 6.57 -6.68
C LYS A 951 -6.24 5.40 -6.20
N SER A 952 -6.47 4.19 -6.70
CA SER A 952 -5.77 2.99 -6.20
C SER A 952 -4.37 2.82 -6.78
N GLY A 953 -4.11 3.33 -8.00
CA GLY A 953 -2.80 3.23 -8.65
C GLY A 953 -2.42 1.84 -9.15
N ASP A 954 -3.34 0.87 -9.06
CA ASP A 954 -3.20 -0.51 -9.48
C ASP A 954 -3.92 -0.80 -10.81
N ALA A 955 -4.02 -2.08 -11.19
CA ALA A 955 -4.73 -2.53 -12.40
C ALA A 955 -6.24 -2.15 -12.41
N TYR A 956 -6.81 -1.76 -11.27
CA TYR A 956 -8.20 -1.40 -11.10
C TYR A 956 -8.41 0.12 -10.99
N ASP A 957 -7.35 0.92 -11.14
CA ASP A 957 -7.38 2.37 -10.93
C ASP A 957 -8.50 3.09 -11.70
N ALA A 958 -8.79 2.69 -12.94
CA ALA A 958 -9.86 3.26 -13.77
C ALA A 958 -11.28 3.11 -13.16
N LYS A 959 -11.44 2.17 -12.22
CA LYS A 959 -12.67 1.92 -11.44
C LYS A 959 -12.57 2.44 -10.00
N SER A 960 -11.53 3.20 -9.63
CA SER A 960 -11.27 3.71 -8.28
C SER A 960 -11.47 5.23 -8.15
N GLY A 961 -11.54 5.71 -6.91
CA GLY A 961 -11.55 7.13 -6.58
C GLY A 961 -12.93 7.76 -6.53
N PHE A 962 -14.01 6.99 -6.32
CA PHE A 962 -15.38 7.50 -6.30
C PHE A 962 -15.96 7.50 -4.87
N GLY A 963 -16.52 8.63 -4.43
CA GLY A 963 -17.22 8.70 -3.14
C GLY A 963 -18.54 7.91 -3.18
N ILE A 964 -19.39 8.25 -4.14
CA ILE A 964 -20.58 7.50 -4.55
C ILE A 964 -20.46 7.21 -6.05
N TRP A 965 -20.75 5.97 -6.47
CA TRP A 965 -20.76 5.55 -7.86
C TRP A 965 -22.10 4.90 -8.22
N ALA A 966 -22.82 5.46 -9.19
CA ALA A 966 -23.86 4.75 -9.91
C ALA A 966 -23.20 4.04 -11.10
N ASN A 967 -22.98 2.73 -10.99
CA ASN A 967 -22.18 1.97 -11.95
C ASN A 967 -22.80 2.03 -13.35
N GLU A 968 -21.99 2.40 -14.35
CA GLU A 968 -22.38 2.47 -15.76
C GLU A 968 -21.81 1.35 -16.64
N ILE A 969 -20.95 0.48 -16.08
CA ILE A 969 -20.04 -0.41 -16.83
C ILE A 969 -20.39 -1.89 -16.69
N GLU A 970 -20.64 -2.38 -15.48
CA GLU A 970 -20.61 -3.83 -15.20
C GLU A 970 -22.03 -4.43 -15.18
N GLY A 971 -22.43 -5.02 -16.31
CA GLY A 971 -23.74 -5.64 -16.51
C GLY A 971 -24.83 -4.68 -17.00
N GLY A 972 -24.60 -3.37 -16.91
CA GLY A 972 -25.53 -2.32 -17.34
C GLY A 972 -25.55 -1.16 -16.36
N PRO A 973 -26.14 0.00 -16.74
CA PRO A 973 -26.20 1.15 -15.85
C PRO A 973 -27.16 0.93 -14.68
N ALA A 974 -26.81 1.44 -13.50
CA ALA A 974 -27.70 1.41 -12.35
C ALA A 974 -29.07 2.05 -12.67
N VAL A 975 -30.16 1.48 -12.14
CA VAL A 975 -31.54 1.96 -12.40
C VAL A 975 -32.25 2.22 -11.08
N GLY A 976 -32.88 3.39 -10.96
CA GLY A 976 -33.69 3.75 -9.79
C GLY A 976 -33.34 5.08 -9.15
N THR A 977 -33.61 5.21 -7.85
CA THR A 977 -33.38 6.46 -7.10
C THR A 977 -32.81 6.20 -5.70
N ALA A 978 -31.98 7.14 -5.23
CA ALA A 978 -31.52 7.20 -3.84
C ALA A 978 -31.53 8.65 -3.36
N VAL A 979 -31.91 8.85 -2.08
CA VAL A 979 -31.91 10.16 -1.42
C VAL A 979 -30.86 10.17 -0.32
N PHE A 980 -30.05 11.22 -0.26
CA PHE A 980 -29.06 11.48 0.77
C PHE A 980 -29.41 12.79 1.49
N ASN A 981 -29.31 12.83 2.81
CA ASN A 981 -29.49 14.02 3.63
C ASN A 981 -28.24 14.22 4.50
N ASN A 982 -27.71 15.44 4.64
CA ASN A 982 -26.50 15.73 5.41
C ASN A 982 -25.32 14.76 5.04
N LEU A 983 -25.04 14.66 3.74
CA LEU A 983 -23.94 13.87 3.17
C LEU A 983 -22.64 14.69 3.16
N LYS A 984 -21.54 14.11 3.64
CA LYS A 984 -20.24 14.77 3.77
C LYS A 984 -19.14 13.99 3.06
N PHE A 985 -18.28 14.72 2.36
CA PHE A 985 -17.02 14.22 1.80
C PHE A 985 -15.86 14.94 2.47
N LEU A 986 -14.92 14.21 3.08
CA LEU A 986 -13.77 14.75 3.80
C LEU A 986 -12.48 14.09 3.28
N ASN A 987 -11.36 14.82 3.22
CA ASN A 987 -10.04 14.25 2.90
C ASN A 987 -10.06 13.37 1.62
N MET A 988 -10.70 13.87 0.56
CA MET A 988 -10.78 13.20 -0.74
C MET A 988 -9.46 13.41 -1.49
N GLY A 989 -8.81 12.33 -1.92
CA GLY A 989 -7.50 12.38 -2.55
C GLY A 989 -7.49 13.00 -3.96
N PRO A 990 -6.31 13.33 -4.53
CA PRO A 990 -6.19 13.83 -5.89
C PRO A 990 -6.84 12.90 -6.94
N GLY A 991 -7.44 13.48 -7.97
CA GLY A 991 -8.07 12.74 -9.07
C GLY A 991 -9.38 12.01 -8.73
N THR A 992 -9.92 12.19 -7.52
CA THR A 992 -11.18 11.55 -7.09
C THR A 992 -12.43 12.31 -7.53
N THR A 993 -13.60 11.70 -7.37
CA THR A 993 -14.91 12.29 -7.69
C THR A 993 -15.92 11.97 -6.58
N ASN A 994 -16.51 13.00 -5.96
CA ASN A 994 -17.47 12.83 -4.86
C ASN A 994 -18.69 11.97 -5.26
N ILE A 995 -19.30 12.26 -6.41
CA ILE A 995 -20.44 11.50 -6.94
C ILE A 995 -20.23 11.29 -8.44
N LYS A 996 -19.93 10.04 -8.83
CA LYS A 996 -19.88 9.60 -10.23
C LYS A 996 -21.23 8.99 -10.61
N ASN A 997 -22.01 9.74 -11.39
CA ASN A 997 -23.24 9.24 -12.01
C ASN A 997 -23.32 9.78 -13.45
N THR A 998 -23.04 8.92 -14.42
CA THR A 998 -23.02 9.25 -15.86
C THR A 998 -24.26 8.75 -16.60
N THR A 999 -25.16 8.03 -15.94
CA THR A 999 -26.40 7.50 -16.53
C THR A 999 -27.61 8.38 -16.21
N SER A 1000 -28.58 8.43 -17.14
CA SER A 1000 -29.91 9.00 -16.92
C SER A 1000 -30.87 8.05 -16.20
N THR A 1001 -30.53 6.77 -16.06
CA THR A 1001 -31.39 5.74 -15.42
C THR A 1001 -31.35 5.74 -13.89
N PHE A 1002 -30.36 6.40 -13.29
CA PHE A 1002 -30.23 6.52 -11.83
C PHE A 1002 -30.30 7.98 -11.37
N LYS A 1003 -31.14 8.27 -10.36
CA LYS A 1003 -31.20 9.59 -9.73
C LYS A 1003 -30.69 9.55 -8.29
N VAL A 1004 -29.47 10.06 -8.08
CA VAL A 1004 -29.01 10.51 -6.77
C VAL A 1004 -29.64 11.87 -6.48
N THR A 1005 -30.28 12.02 -5.31
CA THR A 1005 -30.76 13.31 -4.79
C THR A 1005 -30.01 13.61 -3.51
N VAL A 1006 -29.34 14.76 -3.41
CA VAL A 1006 -28.62 15.17 -2.19
C VAL A 1006 -29.30 16.41 -1.62
N ASN A 1007 -29.79 16.27 -0.40
CA ASN A 1007 -30.28 17.34 0.46
C ASN A 1007 -29.16 17.76 1.43
N PRO A 1008 -29.11 19.03 1.85
CA PRO A 1008 -28.14 19.52 2.84
C PRO A 1008 -28.29 18.83 4.21
#